data_AF-A0A1I6GSX3-F1
#
_entry.id   AF-A0A1I6GSX3-F1
#
_cell.length_a   1.000
_cell.length_b   1.000
_cell.length_c   1.000
_cell.angle_alpha   90.00
_cell.angle_beta   90.00
_cell.angle_gamma   90.00
#
_symmetry.space_group_name_H-M   'P 1'
#
loop_
_entity.id
_entity.type
_entity.pdbx_description
1 polymer ?
#
loop_
_entity_poly.entity_id
_entity_poly.type
_entity_poly.pdbx_seq_one_letter_code
_entity_poly.pdbx_strand_id
1 'polypeptide(L)'
;MKPLFKLLTLTAGAMAGNVALANQLCTVEYQETANWGAGATHIVTVENNGPGLEQWDISWTFPGNETIVQLWKGHFDQQGNQVGVIDAGYNGTVATGGQFDFGFNLENPSGNLPTEFFLNGQSCTTLLGGQDPGAEQPGEPDNDAPDMSVMGWSLNGVQSEFGFVTVKNTDVAEIQSFANLQAYVDTSGRATLAIDLNTVDTGIDIRDQRIRDHLFSSGLLPTLYFTTQVDMGSVADLEPGDATTMTLDGRLTMNGISQDTTAEVLVIRTADNRIAVRTARPVMVKGDDFELAGGIETLRTIAGLSAIGQTVPVYFNLNFSAIQGDDGDNLMPVEAGTTPATPSIVNASYTGANSTVTVSWQDLSDNETGFVVKRRQGNGYWETRAAVDANQTQWMERLDSEGNYTYRVIAVNGSVPSASSGNVIVNAQPGDDSGDSGDNPGTDPSQNPDDGDNGNGGDGGTPDNGDGGDTGGEEPVPGDGDDNAGGQPDGAEIYASHCAACHGADGSGGAIGVSLTSPGELGSLVAYIERTMPLGNTGRCVDDCAEAVGQYIADSIWADTGSGGDGGDVVLEDETPGPRQLNLMTRYHYANAIRDLVGIDASDLTTNFPVEARVLGFNNNAAKNYVSARHLDEYLKAAETIAEKAVTERRSSLLSCDAGASGCSAQFVEGFGRRAFRRPLNSDEHQAYLSMFDAEGDFDEGMEAVITAMLVSPNFLYISELGEQTGSGNYELTPHEVATQLSFTYQGTIPDATLMAAADADQLNTPEQLEAQARRLLQSDKARVHLGHFAEQWLESDPASMGSKDPNLFPRFNGDVREAMHRELRAFFNHVVFDSTGRFDELFTADYVFVNEALADYYGLPGVSGDQLRLVQDTNGIRGGLLALGAVMASHGHANESAPIPRGNFVRRRLMCQDLPPPPEDLDTSGPAPDPSQTTRERFEARTGGDDCQTCHLYINGIGFGFEAFDGAGGFRTTDNNRPVNTYGVIYGLESLLEETSAAYDGVRQMQQTLVQTDSLKSCMSRQFYRFARGYIETGSDSNTLDNLNQLFANSGYDLQELMVGLTQLQTFTLRR
;
A
#
# COMPACT_ATOMS: atom_id res chain seq x y z
N MET A 1 38.65 4.74 -11.23
CA MET A 1 38.09 6.12 -11.09
C MET A 1 39.12 7.22 -11.40
N LYS A 2 39.33 7.52 -12.69
CA LYS A 2 39.80 8.80 -13.28
C LYS A 2 40.06 8.57 -14.78
N PRO A 3 39.65 9.45 -15.71
CA PRO A 3 38.69 10.56 -15.59
C PRO A 3 37.65 10.60 -16.73
N LEU A 4 36.35 10.48 -16.42
CA LEU A 4 35.27 10.62 -17.41
C LEU A 4 34.22 11.65 -16.95
N PHE A 5 34.64 12.92 -16.86
CA PHE A 5 33.78 14.06 -16.50
C PHE A 5 34.36 15.38 -17.04
N LYS A 6 33.74 15.97 -18.08
CA LYS A 6 33.93 17.38 -18.50
C LYS A 6 32.98 17.79 -19.64
N LEU A 7 32.46 19.04 -19.56
CA LEU A 7 31.37 19.71 -20.32
C LEU A 7 30.03 19.66 -19.57
N LEU A 8 29.21 20.72 -19.41
CA LEU A 8 29.31 22.16 -19.80
C LEU A 8 28.89 23.09 -18.63
N THR A 9 29.12 24.42 -18.74
CA THR A 9 28.59 25.49 -17.83
C THR A 9 28.61 26.88 -18.52
N LEU A 10 27.56 27.74 -18.43
CA LEU A 10 27.62 29.15 -18.92
C LEU A 10 26.50 30.18 -18.50
N THR A 11 26.35 30.47 -17.19
CA THR A 11 26.04 31.81 -16.55
C THR A 11 25.01 32.85 -17.09
N ALA A 12 24.08 33.35 -16.24
CA ALA A 12 23.63 34.78 -16.07
C ALA A 12 22.65 34.97 -14.85
N GLY A 13 22.19 36.20 -14.49
CA GLY A 13 21.07 36.41 -13.50
C GLY A 13 20.84 37.84 -12.91
N ALA A 14 19.85 37.97 -11.98
CA ALA A 14 19.62 38.97 -10.88
C ALA A 14 18.47 40.07 -10.89
N MET A 15 17.51 39.95 -9.92
CA MET A 15 16.95 40.97 -8.94
C MET A 15 15.79 42.00 -9.21
N ALA A 16 14.63 41.82 -8.50
CA ALA A 16 13.98 42.69 -7.46
C ALA A 16 12.73 43.64 -7.67
N GLY A 17 11.69 43.56 -6.78
CA GLY A 17 10.96 44.71 -6.16
C GLY A 17 9.42 44.66 -5.97
N ASN A 18 8.85 44.98 -4.76
CA ASN A 18 7.42 44.71 -4.39
C ASN A 18 6.69 45.80 -3.50
N VAL A 19 5.34 45.96 -3.56
CA VAL A 19 4.43 46.87 -2.75
C VAL A 19 2.93 46.38 -2.72
N ALA A 20 2.11 46.67 -1.67
CA ALA A 20 0.79 46.03 -1.37
C ALA A 20 -0.48 46.93 -1.19
N LEU A 21 -1.68 46.31 -0.98
CA LEU A 21 -3.03 46.90 -0.72
C LEU A 21 -3.83 46.21 0.44
N ALA A 22 -5.17 46.32 0.56
CA ALA A 22 -5.95 46.12 1.82
C ALA A 22 -7.23 45.24 1.77
N ASN A 23 -7.62 44.68 2.94
CA ASN A 23 -8.49 43.50 3.16
C ASN A 23 -10.03 43.67 3.04
N GLN A 24 -10.72 42.52 2.90
CA GLN A 24 -12.18 42.31 3.01
C GLN A 24 -12.52 41.42 4.24
N LEU A 25 -13.75 40.88 4.36
CA LEU A 25 -14.20 40.04 5.50
C LEU A 25 -14.44 38.56 5.20
N CYS A 26 -14.75 38.18 3.96
CA CYS A 26 -14.73 36.78 3.54
C CYS A 26 -14.71 36.68 2.01
N THR A 27 -14.12 35.60 1.52
CA THR A 27 -14.09 35.24 0.09
C THR A 27 -14.72 33.86 -0.06
N VAL A 28 -15.51 33.65 -1.10
CA VAL A 28 -16.18 32.36 -1.37
C VAL A 28 -15.87 31.96 -2.81
N GLU A 29 -15.09 30.91 -3.01
CA GLU A 29 -15.00 30.25 -4.30
C GLU A 29 -16.12 29.20 -4.42
N TYR A 30 -16.91 29.29 -5.49
CA TYR A 30 -18.00 28.38 -5.78
C TYR A 30 -17.73 27.69 -7.13
N GLN A 31 -17.36 26.42 -7.06
CA GLN A 31 -16.87 25.64 -8.20
C GLN A 31 -17.84 24.52 -8.54
N GLU A 32 -18.38 24.53 -9.77
CA GLU A 32 -19.00 23.34 -10.36
C GLU A 32 -17.89 22.36 -10.74
N THR A 33 -17.94 21.15 -10.21
CA THR A 33 -16.91 20.11 -10.41
C THR A 33 -17.39 18.97 -11.31
N ALA A 34 -18.71 18.76 -11.39
CA ALA A 34 -19.36 17.89 -12.37
C ALA A 34 -20.80 18.37 -12.63
N ASN A 35 -21.31 18.21 -13.85
CA ASN A 35 -22.70 18.52 -14.19
C ASN A 35 -23.21 17.52 -15.25
N TRP A 36 -24.36 16.91 -14.98
CA TRP A 36 -25.02 15.91 -15.83
C TRP A 36 -26.45 16.31 -16.23
N GLY A 37 -26.76 17.61 -16.19
CA GLY A 37 -28.00 18.23 -16.67
C GLY A 37 -29.21 18.06 -15.75
N ALA A 38 -29.43 16.88 -15.19
CA ALA A 38 -30.44 16.65 -14.14
C ALA A 38 -29.93 17.05 -12.76
N GLY A 39 -28.61 16.93 -12.53
CA GLY A 39 -27.93 17.34 -11.31
C GLY A 39 -26.49 17.81 -11.57
N ALA A 40 -25.86 18.35 -10.53
CA ALA A 40 -24.49 18.83 -10.55
C ALA A 40 -23.80 18.76 -9.18
N THR A 41 -22.50 18.50 -9.14
CA THR A 41 -21.67 18.52 -7.92
C THR A 41 -20.91 19.83 -7.82
N HIS A 42 -20.99 20.47 -6.65
CA HIS A 42 -20.33 21.73 -6.36
C HIS A 42 -19.47 21.65 -5.11
N ILE A 43 -18.36 22.39 -5.09
CA ILE A 43 -17.55 22.64 -3.91
C ILE A 43 -17.58 24.14 -3.62
N VAL A 44 -17.70 24.48 -2.34
CA VAL A 44 -17.71 25.84 -1.82
C VAL A 44 -16.56 25.97 -0.83
N THR A 45 -15.53 26.71 -1.22
CA THR A 45 -14.39 27.05 -0.37
C THR A 45 -14.59 28.45 0.18
N VAL A 46 -14.60 28.59 1.50
CA VAL A 46 -14.88 29.83 2.20
C VAL A 46 -13.67 30.24 3.01
N GLU A 47 -13.13 31.41 2.69
CA GLU A 47 -12.04 32.04 3.42
C GLU A 47 -12.59 33.09 4.38
N ASN A 48 -12.38 32.88 5.69
CA ASN A 48 -12.75 33.85 6.71
C ASN A 48 -11.70 34.98 6.81
N ASN A 49 -11.79 35.95 5.93
CA ASN A 49 -10.96 37.17 5.97
C ASN A 49 -11.30 38.11 7.18
N GLY A 50 -12.30 37.76 7.99
CA GLY A 50 -12.75 38.48 9.17
C GLY A 50 -12.22 37.89 10.47
N PRO A 51 -12.67 38.39 11.64
CA PRO A 51 -12.27 37.84 12.94
C PRO A 51 -12.51 36.32 13.03
N GLY A 52 -11.62 35.61 13.71
CA GLY A 52 -11.73 34.16 13.89
C GLY A 52 -13.10 33.74 14.44
N LEU A 53 -13.67 32.72 13.81
CA LEU A 53 -14.96 32.12 14.13
C LEU A 53 -14.73 30.88 15.02
N GLU A 54 -15.61 30.68 16.01
CA GLU A 54 -15.68 29.43 16.79
C GLU A 54 -16.68 28.44 16.17
N GLN A 55 -17.65 28.96 15.40
CA GLN A 55 -18.64 28.24 14.60
C GLN A 55 -19.00 29.09 13.38
N TRP A 56 -19.42 28.46 12.28
CA TRP A 56 -19.84 29.17 11.06
C TRP A 56 -21.20 28.71 10.54
N ASP A 57 -21.94 29.68 10.02
CA ASP A 57 -23.19 29.58 9.26
C ASP A 57 -22.98 30.36 7.96
N ILE A 58 -22.94 29.69 6.81
CA ILE A 58 -22.90 30.34 5.50
C ILE A 58 -24.20 30.12 4.75
N SER A 59 -24.80 31.21 4.29
CA SER A 59 -26.09 31.20 3.60
C SER A 59 -26.04 31.91 2.25
N TRP A 60 -26.89 31.46 1.33
CA TRP A 60 -27.08 32.06 0.01
C TRP A 60 -28.51 31.78 -0.49
N THR A 61 -28.79 32.12 -1.75
CA THR A 61 -30.08 31.81 -2.40
C THR A 61 -29.83 31.36 -3.82
N PHE A 62 -30.40 30.23 -4.23
CA PHE A 62 -30.32 29.77 -5.60
C PHE A 62 -31.22 30.58 -6.55
N PRO A 63 -30.79 30.81 -7.80
CA PRO A 63 -31.51 31.65 -8.76
C PRO A 63 -32.72 30.97 -9.42
N GLY A 64 -32.76 29.64 -9.48
CA GLY A 64 -33.84 28.82 -10.05
C GLY A 64 -34.55 27.99 -8.98
N ASN A 65 -34.91 26.75 -9.29
CA ASN A 65 -35.54 25.80 -8.34
C ASN A 65 -34.59 24.66 -7.94
N GLU A 66 -33.31 24.97 -7.86
CA GLU A 66 -32.25 24.10 -7.34
C GLU A 66 -32.55 23.55 -5.94
N THR A 67 -32.29 22.25 -5.73
CA THR A 67 -32.40 21.59 -4.41
C THR A 67 -31.09 20.88 -4.08
N ILE A 68 -30.53 21.11 -2.90
CA ILE A 68 -29.41 20.31 -2.38
C ILE A 68 -29.99 19.01 -1.82
N VAL A 69 -29.53 17.88 -2.36
CA VAL A 69 -29.90 16.54 -1.88
C VAL A 69 -28.90 15.99 -0.86
N GLN A 70 -27.62 16.35 -0.96
CA GLN A 70 -26.57 15.84 -0.08
C GLN A 70 -25.42 16.85 0.04
N LEU A 71 -24.91 17.05 1.25
CA LEU A 71 -23.80 17.95 1.57
C LEU A 71 -22.84 17.28 2.56
N TRP A 72 -21.53 17.52 2.42
CA TRP A 72 -20.47 17.01 3.31
C TRP A 72 -19.60 18.14 3.86
N LYS A 73 -18.94 17.90 5.00
CA LYS A 73 -18.23 18.91 5.83
C LYS A 73 -19.12 20.04 6.38
N GLY A 74 -20.44 19.87 6.38
CA GLY A 74 -21.39 20.76 7.05
C GLY A 74 -22.75 20.10 7.27
N HIS A 75 -23.68 20.83 7.88
CA HIS A 75 -25.09 20.48 8.01
C HIS A 75 -25.94 21.61 7.42
N PHE A 76 -26.99 21.30 6.66
CA PHE A 76 -27.78 22.32 5.96
C PHE A 76 -29.27 22.26 6.27
N ASP A 77 -29.92 23.42 6.17
CA ASP A 77 -31.37 23.55 6.01
C ASP A 77 -31.64 24.32 4.70
N GLN A 78 -32.62 23.85 3.92
CA GLN A 78 -33.03 24.49 2.68
C GLN A 78 -34.55 24.63 2.64
N GLN A 79 -35.02 25.87 2.48
CA GLN A 79 -36.45 26.19 2.44
C GLN A 79 -36.78 26.91 1.13
N GLY A 80 -37.22 26.14 0.13
CA GLY A 80 -37.29 26.60 -1.25
C GLY A 80 -35.89 26.93 -1.76
N ASN A 81 -35.69 28.12 -2.32
CA ASN A 81 -34.41 28.53 -2.89
C ASN A 81 -33.34 28.94 -1.86
N GLN A 82 -33.70 29.15 -0.60
CA GLN A 82 -32.78 29.65 0.43
C GLN A 82 -32.08 28.51 1.16
N VAL A 83 -30.76 28.60 1.27
CA VAL A 83 -29.89 27.63 1.95
C VAL A 83 -29.14 28.32 3.08
N GLY A 84 -29.07 27.66 4.23
CA GLY A 84 -28.04 27.90 5.24
C GLY A 84 -27.26 26.61 5.49
N VAL A 85 -25.93 26.69 5.59
CA VAL A 85 -25.03 25.59 5.91
C VAL A 85 -24.22 25.97 7.13
N ILE A 86 -24.37 25.21 8.21
CA ILE A 86 -23.58 25.33 9.42
C ILE A 86 -22.46 24.28 9.47
N ASP A 87 -21.47 24.50 10.32
CA ASP A 87 -20.36 23.57 10.51
C ASP A 87 -20.78 22.17 10.99
N ALA A 88 -19.93 21.18 10.72
CA ALA A 88 -20.13 19.78 11.12
C ALA A 88 -19.63 19.49 12.55
N GLY A 89 -19.53 20.51 13.41
CA GLY A 89 -19.12 20.41 14.81
C GLY A 89 -17.62 20.23 15.06
N TYR A 90 -16.89 19.59 14.14
CA TYR A 90 -15.43 19.42 14.22
C TYR A 90 -14.64 20.46 13.43
N ASN A 91 -15.28 21.18 12.50
CA ASN A 91 -14.65 22.15 11.59
C ASN A 91 -15.21 23.58 11.72
N GLY A 92 -15.96 23.89 12.78
CA GLY A 92 -16.54 25.21 13.03
C GLY A 92 -15.53 26.30 13.41
N THR A 93 -14.40 25.92 14.02
CA THR A 93 -13.36 26.86 14.44
C THR A 93 -12.47 27.24 13.26
N VAL A 94 -12.67 28.45 12.71
CA VAL A 94 -11.97 28.96 11.53
C VAL A 94 -11.33 30.32 11.84
N ALA A 95 -10.01 30.36 11.88
CA ALA A 95 -9.24 31.58 12.17
C ALA A 95 -9.41 32.68 11.09
N THR A 96 -8.92 33.88 11.38
CA THR A 96 -8.77 34.93 10.36
C THR A 96 -7.76 34.48 9.29
N GLY A 97 -8.12 34.56 8.02
CA GLY A 97 -7.39 34.00 6.88
C GLY A 97 -7.60 32.49 6.70
N GLY A 98 -8.22 31.81 7.67
CA GLY A 98 -8.49 30.38 7.61
C GLY A 98 -9.56 30.05 6.57
N GLN A 99 -9.29 29.02 5.76
CA GLN A 99 -10.26 28.45 4.83
C GLN A 99 -10.98 27.23 5.42
N PHE A 100 -12.24 27.06 5.03
CA PHE A 100 -12.97 25.79 5.16
C PHE A 100 -13.67 25.47 3.84
N ASP A 101 -13.68 24.20 3.46
CA ASP A 101 -14.43 23.72 2.30
C ASP A 101 -15.61 22.84 2.73
N PHE A 102 -16.69 22.91 1.98
CA PHE A 102 -17.78 21.94 2.00
C PHE A 102 -18.29 21.74 0.58
N GLY A 103 -18.76 20.55 0.26
CA GLY A 103 -19.26 20.22 -1.07
C GLY A 103 -20.63 19.59 -1.01
N PHE A 104 -21.37 19.70 -2.11
CA PHE A 104 -22.74 19.20 -2.18
C PHE A 104 -23.20 18.86 -3.60
N ASN A 105 -24.21 18.00 -3.67
CA ASN A 105 -24.89 17.61 -4.88
C ASN A 105 -26.22 18.37 -5.00
N LEU A 106 -26.45 18.90 -6.19
CA LEU A 106 -27.62 19.68 -6.60
C LEU A 106 -28.51 18.88 -7.57
N GLU A 107 -29.80 18.97 -7.37
CA GLU A 107 -30.82 18.65 -8.37
C GLU A 107 -31.33 19.91 -9.08
N ASN A 108 -31.89 19.73 -10.27
CA ASN A 108 -32.51 20.79 -11.07
C ASN A 108 -31.60 22.02 -11.31
N PRO A 109 -30.30 21.86 -11.64
CA PRO A 109 -29.38 22.99 -11.82
C PRO A 109 -29.83 23.86 -12.99
N SER A 110 -30.15 25.13 -12.74
CA SER A 110 -30.62 26.06 -13.79
C SER A 110 -29.52 26.52 -14.75
N GLY A 111 -28.27 26.14 -14.49
CA GLY A 111 -27.08 26.63 -15.19
C GLY A 111 -26.66 28.05 -14.77
N ASN A 112 -27.20 28.58 -13.66
CA ASN A 112 -26.84 29.89 -13.11
C ASN A 112 -26.29 29.70 -11.69
N LEU A 113 -25.07 30.14 -11.44
CA LEU A 113 -24.42 30.02 -10.12
C LEU A 113 -24.91 31.11 -9.15
N PRO A 114 -24.96 30.86 -7.83
CA PRO A 114 -25.27 31.92 -6.85
C PRO A 114 -24.18 32.99 -6.85
N THR A 115 -24.57 34.27 -6.81
CA THR A 115 -23.62 35.39 -6.88
C THR A 115 -23.32 36.06 -5.54
N GLU A 116 -24.15 35.85 -4.52
CA GLU A 116 -24.01 36.47 -3.20
C GLU A 116 -24.08 35.41 -2.09
N PHE A 117 -23.05 35.38 -1.24
CA PHE A 117 -22.93 34.50 -0.07
C PHE A 117 -22.74 35.32 1.21
N PHE A 118 -23.22 34.80 2.33
CA PHE A 118 -23.22 35.49 3.62
C PHE A 118 -22.71 34.58 4.75
N LEU A 119 -21.48 34.82 5.22
CA LEU A 119 -20.85 34.12 6.35
C LEU A 119 -21.23 34.81 7.67
N ASN A 120 -21.86 34.07 8.58
CA ASN A 120 -22.48 34.56 9.82
C ASN A 120 -23.34 35.82 9.59
N GLY A 121 -24.04 35.85 8.44
CA GLY A 121 -24.88 36.98 8.01
C GLY A 121 -24.11 38.22 7.53
N GLN A 122 -22.81 38.13 7.24
CA GLN A 122 -22.00 39.19 6.61
C GLN A 122 -21.63 38.81 5.17
N SER A 123 -21.74 39.75 4.23
CA SER A 123 -21.54 39.49 2.79
C SER A 123 -20.07 39.21 2.45
N CYS A 124 -19.85 38.15 1.68
CA CYS A 124 -18.56 37.73 1.15
C CYS A 124 -18.38 38.11 -0.33
N THR A 125 -17.13 38.13 -0.79
CA THR A 125 -16.78 38.29 -2.20
C THR A 125 -16.78 36.94 -2.90
N THR A 126 -17.64 36.76 -3.91
CA THR A 126 -17.81 35.49 -4.63
C THR A 126 -16.86 35.40 -5.84
N LEU A 127 -16.17 34.26 -5.99
CA LEU A 127 -15.39 33.86 -7.15
C LEU A 127 -16.05 32.64 -7.80
N LEU A 128 -16.17 32.62 -9.12
CA LEU A 128 -16.97 31.64 -9.86
C LEU A 128 -16.20 30.95 -10.99
N GLY A 129 -16.05 29.63 -10.90
CA GLY A 129 -16.04 28.73 -12.06
C GLY A 129 -15.00 28.94 -13.18
N GLY A 130 -13.70 29.02 -12.85
CA GLY A 130 -12.64 28.43 -13.69
C GLY A 130 -12.53 28.79 -15.19
N GLN A 131 -12.91 29.99 -15.63
CA GLN A 131 -12.73 30.44 -17.02
C GLN A 131 -11.65 31.52 -17.16
N ASP A 132 -10.63 31.27 -17.99
CA ASP A 132 -9.76 32.31 -18.56
C ASP A 132 -10.43 32.94 -19.80
N PRO A 133 -10.80 34.25 -19.78
CA PRO A 133 -11.62 34.85 -20.81
C PRO A 133 -10.92 35.96 -21.61
N GLY A 134 -9.78 35.70 -22.28
CA GLY A 134 -9.21 36.75 -23.14
C GLY A 134 -7.91 36.52 -23.94
N ALA A 135 -7.87 35.56 -24.87
CA ALA A 135 -6.79 35.52 -25.87
C ALA A 135 -7.01 36.54 -27.02
N GLU A 136 -6.24 37.64 -27.05
CA GLU A 136 -6.17 38.58 -28.19
C GLU A 136 -4.76 38.69 -28.81
N GLN A 137 -4.69 39.26 -30.02
CA GLN A 137 -3.45 39.35 -30.83
C GLN A 137 -2.50 40.50 -30.39
N PRO A 138 -1.21 40.43 -30.73
CA PRO A 138 -0.16 41.17 -30.02
C PRO A 138 -0.16 42.69 -30.25
N GLY A 139 -0.17 43.42 -29.13
CA GLY A 139 0.25 44.83 -29.04
C GLY A 139 1.72 45.00 -28.63
N GLU A 140 2.23 46.23 -28.67
CA GLU A 140 3.59 46.56 -28.21
C GLU A 140 3.72 46.46 -26.67
N PRO A 141 4.92 46.16 -26.13
CA PRO A 141 5.10 45.83 -24.72
C PRO A 141 5.06 47.08 -23.83
N ASP A 142 4.26 47.01 -22.77
CA ASP A 142 4.46 47.84 -21.58
C ASP A 142 5.24 47.05 -20.51
N ASN A 143 6.01 47.74 -19.67
CA ASN A 143 7.06 47.12 -18.86
C ASN A 143 6.79 47.33 -17.36
N ASP A 144 6.09 46.38 -16.73
CA ASP A 144 6.14 46.13 -15.28
C ASP A 144 5.59 44.71 -15.02
N ALA A 145 6.36 43.87 -14.31
CA ALA A 145 5.96 42.52 -13.93
C ALA A 145 5.83 42.42 -12.39
N PRO A 146 4.85 41.68 -11.84
CA PRO A 146 4.75 41.45 -10.40
C PRO A 146 5.90 40.55 -9.89
N ASP A 147 6.41 40.85 -8.69
CA ASP A 147 7.54 40.14 -8.07
C ASP A 147 7.07 38.85 -7.37
N MET A 148 7.32 37.69 -7.98
CA MET A 148 6.98 36.37 -7.41
C MET A 148 7.92 35.98 -6.26
N SER A 149 7.78 36.63 -5.10
CA SER A 149 8.55 36.31 -3.90
C SER A 149 8.06 35.03 -3.22
N VAL A 150 8.86 33.96 -3.29
CA VAL A 150 8.61 32.69 -2.61
C VAL A 150 8.71 32.84 -1.08
N MET A 151 7.64 32.47 -0.38
CA MET A 151 7.45 32.59 1.08
C MET A 151 7.87 31.33 1.87
N GLY A 152 8.29 30.27 1.18
CA GLY A 152 8.79 29.04 1.79
C GLY A 152 8.63 27.84 0.85
N TRP A 153 8.82 26.64 1.39
CA TRP A 153 8.63 25.37 0.67
C TRP A 153 7.91 24.37 1.56
N SER A 154 6.89 23.69 1.02
CA SER A 154 6.12 22.65 1.72
C SER A 154 6.24 21.30 0.99
N LEU A 155 6.29 20.21 1.74
CA LEU A 155 6.45 18.85 1.21
C LEU A 155 5.14 18.28 0.68
N ASN A 156 5.15 17.78 -0.55
CA ASN A 156 4.12 16.85 -1.02
C ASN A 156 4.43 15.45 -0.49
N GLY A 157 3.84 15.10 0.67
CA GLY A 157 4.04 13.80 1.33
C GLY A 157 3.64 12.59 0.45
N VAL A 158 2.63 12.73 -0.42
CA VAL A 158 2.17 11.67 -1.33
C VAL A 158 3.16 11.40 -2.47
N GLN A 159 3.93 12.42 -2.87
CA GLN A 159 4.98 12.31 -3.89
C GLN A 159 6.39 12.12 -3.29
N SER A 160 6.50 11.81 -2.00
CA SER A 160 7.78 11.73 -1.29
C SER A 160 8.04 10.34 -0.69
N GLU A 161 9.31 9.94 -0.65
CA GLU A 161 9.76 8.67 -0.07
C GLU A 161 10.86 8.93 0.98
N PHE A 162 10.81 8.19 2.08
CA PHE A 162 11.90 8.10 3.07
C PHE A 162 12.07 6.64 3.50
N GLY A 163 13.30 6.15 3.50
CA GLY A 163 13.60 4.75 3.81
C GLY A 163 14.98 4.53 4.42
N PHE A 164 15.17 3.33 4.96
CA PHE A 164 16.38 2.96 5.69
C PHE A 164 16.75 1.50 5.52
N VAL A 165 18.05 1.21 5.64
CA VAL A 165 18.62 -0.12 5.42
C VAL A 165 19.08 -0.72 6.76
N THR A 166 18.55 -1.88 7.10
CA THR A 166 19.03 -2.68 8.25
C THR A 166 19.84 -3.87 7.76
N VAL A 167 20.99 -4.14 8.38
CA VAL A 167 21.83 -5.31 8.04
C VAL A 167 21.76 -6.35 9.16
N LYS A 168 21.38 -7.60 8.83
CA LYS A 168 21.32 -8.73 9.76
C LYS A 168 22.30 -9.84 9.39
N ASN A 169 22.69 -10.64 10.38
CA ASN A 169 23.64 -11.75 10.23
C ASN A 169 24.91 -11.34 9.45
N THR A 170 25.49 -10.20 9.85
CA THR A 170 26.60 -9.45 9.23
C THR A 170 26.43 -8.96 7.78
N ASP A 171 25.73 -9.69 6.91
CA ASP A 171 25.84 -9.51 5.45
C ASP A 171 24.49 -9.38 4.71
N VAL A 172 23.34 -9.59 5.37
CA VAL A 172 22.01 -9.53 4.73
C VAL A 172 21.37 -8.16 4.95
N ALA A 173 21.32 -7.34 3.90
CA ALA A 173 20.64 -6.03 3.91
C ALA A 173 19.14 -6.16 3.62
N GLU A 174 18.32 -5.43 4.37
CA GLU A 174 16.87 -5.30 4.20
C GLU A 174 16.48 -3.82 4.18
N ILE A 175 15.51 -3.47 3.33
CA ILE A 175 15.01 -2.10 3.15
C ILE A 175 13.63 -1.95 3.78
N GLN A 176 13.49 -0.84 4.51
CA GLN A 176 12.31 -0.43 5.26
C GLN A 176 11.93 1.01 4.87
N SER A 177 10.67 1.41 5.04
CA SER A 177 10.16 2.76 4.73
C SER A 177 9.30 3.34 5.86
N PHE A 178 8.95 4.62 5.72
CA PHE A 178 7.88 5.29 6.48
C PHE A 178 6.92 6.01 5.52
N ALA A 179 5.66 6.16 5.92
CA ALA A 179 4.66 6.97 5.23
C ALA A 179 4.42 8.30 5.98
N ASN A 180 3.31 9.00 5.65
CA ASN A 180 2.84 10.23 6.30
C ASN A 180 3.94 11.30 6.51
N LEU A 181 4.81 11.45 5.52
CA LEU A 181 5.95 12.37 5.56
C LEU A 181 5.48 13.83 5.51
N GLN A 182 6.00 14.66 6.41
CA GLN A 182 5.71 16.10 6.45
C GLN A 182 7.02 16.88 6.55
N ALA A 183 7.21 17.92 5.73
CA ALA A 183 8.35 18.82 5.88
C ALA A 183 8.03 20.23 5.40
N TYR A 184 8.73 21.21 5.98
CA TYR A 184 8.58 22.64 5.72
C TYR A 184 9.94 23.32 5.73
N VAL A 185 10.14 24.33 4.87
CA VAL A 185 11.33 25.20 4.83
C VAL A 185 10.89 26.66 4.77
N ASP A 186 11.34 27.48 5.71
CA ASP A 186 11.00 28.91 5.75
C ASP A 186 11.87 29.77 4.81
N THR A 187 11.51 31.05 4.63
CA THR A 187 12.27 32.02 3.81
C THR A 187 13.71 32.24 4.30
N SER A 188 14.01 31.97 5.57
CA SER A 188 15.37 32.04 6.13
C SER A 188 16.18 30.77 5.90
N GLY A 189 15.57 29.71 5.37
CA GLY A 189 16.16 28.41 5.12
C GLY A 189 16.14 27.46 6.31
N ARG A 190 15.40 27.75 7.39
CA ARG A 190 15.18 26.76 8.46
C ARG A 190 14.25 25.69 7.91
N ALA A 191 14.74 24.45 7.84
CA ALA A 191 13.99 23.29 7.38
C ALA A 191 13.71 22.33 8.53
N THR A 192 12.48 21.80 8.58
CA THR A 192 12.08 20.71 9.47
C THR A 192 11.46 19.59 8.63
N LEU A 193 11.89 18.36 8.86
CA LEU A 193 11.26 17.12 8.43
C LEU A 193 10.72 16.39 9.65
N ALA A 194 9.46 15.96 9.60
CA ALA A 194 8.80 15.13 10.59
C ALA A 194 8.32 13.82 9.95
N ILE A 195 8.48 12.71 10.68
CA ILE A 195 8.14 11.36 10.23
C ILE A 195 7.42 10.63 11.36
N ASP A 196 6.24 10.07 11.06
CA ASP A 196 5.50 9.23 12.02
C ASP A 196 6.08 7.81 12.04
N LEU A 197 6.73 7.47 13.15
CA LEU A 197 7.36 6.18 13.42
C LEU A 197 6.36 5.02 13.53
N ASN A 198 5.05 5.29 13.67
CA ASN A 198 4.03 4.26 13.62
C ASN A 198 3.84 3.72 12.19
N THR A 199 4.10 4.55 11.17
CA THR A 199 3.99 4.19 9.74
C THR A 199 5.18 3.40 9.20
N VAL A 200 6.01 2.81 10.09
CA VAL A 200 7.11 1.95 9.67
C VAL A 200 6.59 0.74 8.90
N ASP A 201 7.11 0.56 7.69
CA ASP A 201 6.80 -0.53 6.79
C ASP A 201 8.09 -1.32 6.49
N THR A 202 8.04 -2.63 6.75
CA THR A 202 9.08 -3.59 6.39
C THR A 202 8.54 -4.73 5.52
N GLY A 203 7.31 -4.60 5.00
CA GLY A 203 6.57 -5.66 4.32
C GLY A 203 6.28 -6.89 5.17
N ILE A 204 6.34 -6.77 6.51
CA ILE A 204 6.11 -7.87 7.47
C ILE A 204 5.50 -7.29 8.76
N ASP A 205 4.17 -7.32 8.88
CA ASP A 205 3.39 -6.66 9.93
C ASP A 205 3.90 -6.96 11.36
N ILE A 206 4.29 -8.22 11.61
CA ILE A 206 4.81 -8.66 12.92
C ILE A 206 6.23 -8.16 13.20
N ARG A 207 7.00 -7.76 12.18
CA ARG A 207 8.27 -7.04 12.34
C ARG A 207 8.00 -5.55 12.54
N ASP A 208 7.05 -4.98 11.83
CA ASP A 208 6.64 -3.57 11.96
C ASP A 208 6.15 -3.29 13.38
N GLN A 209 5.28 -4.14 13.90
CA GLN A 209 4.79 -4.07 15.27
C GLN A 209 5.92 -4.19 16.30
N ARG A 210 6.85 -5.13 16.11
CA ARG A 210 8.02 -5.27 17.00
C ARG A 210 8.96 -4.06 16.93
N ILE A 211 9.07 -3.39 15.78
CA ILE A 211 9.86 -2.16 15.62
C ILE A 211 9.15 -0.98 16.32
N ARG A 212 7.84 -0.82 16.11
CA ARG A 212 7.00 0.14 16.85
C ARG A 212 7.15 -0.04 18.36
N ASP A 213 6.98 -1.25 18.87
CA ASP A 213 6.96 -1.53 20.32
C ASP A 213 8.37 -1.48 20.95
N HIS A 214 9.31 -2.25 20.40
CA HIS A 214 10.59 -2.55 21.05
C HIS A 214 11.77 -1.69 20.59
N LEU A 215 11.70 -1.06 19.41
CA LEU A 215 12.78 -0.21 18.91
C LEU A 215 12.49 1.27 19.12
N PHE A 216 11.37 1.76 18.58
CA PHE A 216 11.00 3.18 18.67
C PHE A 216 10.15 3.50 19.90
N SER A 217 9.38 2.52 20.40
CA SER A 217 8.28 2.74 21.35
C SER A 217 7.33 3.84 20.83
N SER A 218 6.89 3.72 19.58
CA SER A 218 6.21 4.80 18.83
C SER A 218 4.85 5.20 19.40
N GLY A 219 4.16 4.30 20.11
CA GLY A 219 2.97 4.63 20.91
C GLY A 219 3.24 5.54 22.13
N LEU A 220 4.51 5.85 22.42
CA LEU A 220 4.95 6.79 23.46
C LEU A 220 5.74 7.98 22.89
N LEU A 221 6.44 7.77 21.77
CA LEU A 221 7.26 8.76 21.06
C LEU A 221 7.05 8.61 19.55
N PRO A 222 5.92 9.10 19.01
CA PRO A 222 5.50 8.79 17.65
C PRO A 222 6.32 9.47 16.54
N THR A 223 7.07 10.53 16.82
CA THR A 223 7.64 11.39 15.75
C THR A 223 9.16 11.43 15.79
N LEU A 224 9.78 11.15 14.64
CA LEU A 224 11.17 11.48 14.35
C LEU A 224 11.23 12.87 13.70
N TYR A 225 12.13 13.73 14.17
CA TYR A 225 12.37 15.05 13.60
C TYR A 225 13.80 15.18 13.09
N PHE A 226 13.99 15.82 11.94
CA PHE A 226 15.27 16.35 11.48
C PHE A 226 15.14 17.84 11.18
N THR A 227 15.91 18.69 11.88
CA THR A 227 15.92 20.14 11.66
C THR A 227 17.29 20.60 11.15
N THR A 228 17.33 21.46 10.14
CA THR A 228 18.59 21.92 9.51
C THR A 228 18.48 23.35 9.00
N GLN A 229 19.63 23.96 8.75
CA GLN A 229 19.72 25.19 7.94
C GLN A 229 20.02 24.80 6.49
N VAL A 230 19.29 25.39 5.54
CA VAL A 230 19.50 25.30 4.10
C VAL A 230 20.10 26.62 3.61
N ASP A 231 21.05 26.56 2.67
CA ASP A 231 21.49 27.74 1.92
C ASP A 231 20.51 28.04 0.78
N MET A 232 19.52 28.88 1.06
CA MET A 232 18.50 29.28 0.08
C MET A 232 19.08 30.08 -1.10
N GLY A 233 20.30 30.62 -1.00
CA GLY A 233 20.99 31.25 -2.14
C GLY A 233 21.33 30.22 -3.22
N SER A 234 22.04 29.15 -2.85
CA SER A 234 22.35 28.03 -3.75
C SER A 234 21.11 27.31 -4.32
N VAL A 235 19.94 27.47 -3.68
CA VAL A 235 18.66 26.92 -4.15
C VAL A 235 17.94 27.89 -5.11
N ALA A 236 18.04 29.19 -4.87
CA ALA A 236 17.47 30.23 -5.73
C ALA A 236 18.21 30.38 -7.07
N ASP A 237 19.52 30.11 -7.10
CA ASP A 237 20.38 30.17 -8.30
C ASP A 237 20.16 29.03 -9.32
N LEU A 238 19.22 28.10 -9.08
CA LEU A 238 18.87 26.99 -9.99
C LEU A 238 17.76 27.38 -10.97
N GLU A 239 17.94 27.15 -12.28
CA GLU A 239 16.84 27.19 -13.27
C GLU A 239 16.07 25.84 -13.32
N PRO A 240 14.82 25.78 -13.83
CA PRO A 240 14.10 24.51 -13.97
C PRO A 240 14.85 23.49 -14.86
N GLY A 241 15.25 22.38 -14.26
CA GLY A 241 16.13 21.35 -14.86
C GLY A 241 17.53 21.30 -14.24
N ASP A 242 17.98 22.36 -13.56
CA ASP A 242 19.27 22.37 -12.87
C ASP A 242 19.27 21.56 -11.58
N ALA A 243 20.47 21.11 -11.20
CA ALA A 243 20.73 20.36 -9.98
C ALA A 243 22.03 20.80 -9.30
N THR A 244 22.03 20.87 -7.97
CA THR A 244 23.22 21.14 -7.15
C THR A 244 23.34 20.19 -5.96
N THR A 245 24.57 19.88 -5.56
CA THR A 245 24.84 19.05 -4.37
C THR A 245 25.10 19.94 -3.16
N MET A 246 24.35 19.73 -2.08
CA MET A 246 24.45 20.50 -0.84
C MET A 246 24.79 19.60 0.34
N THR A 247 25.42 20.18 1.37
CA THR A 247 25.63 19.53 2.67
C THR A 247 24.69 20.19 3.69
N LEU A 248 23.83 19.40 4.32
CA LEU A 248 22.89 19.85 5.34
C LEU A 248 23.37 19.34 6.70
N ASP A 249 23.95 20.25 7.50
CA ASP A 249 24.31 20.00 8.89
C ASP A 249 23.11 20.35 9.80
N GLY A 250 22.45 19.32 10.32
CA GLY A 250 21.22 19.44 11.10
C GLY A 250 21.23 18.64 12.40
N ARG A 251 20.07 18.54 13.04
CA ARG A 251 19.83 17.80 14.27
C ARG A 251 18.73 16.77 14.07
N LEU A 252 19.11 15.50 14.16
CA LEU A 252 18.19 14.36 14.17
C LEU A 252 17.71 14.10 15.60
N THR A 253 16.43 13.82 15.77
CA THR A 253 15.78 13.57 17.07
C THR A 253 14.83 12.39 16.97
N MET A 254 15.05 11.36 17.80
CA MET A 254 14.17 10.19 17.93
C MET A 254 14.42 9.46 19.26
N ASN A 255 13.46 8.66 19.73
CA ASN A 255 13.54 7.92 21.02
C ASN A 255 13.82 8.83 22.24
N GLY A 256 13.50 10.14 22.15
CA GLY A 256 13.78 11.11 23.21
C GLY A 256 15.25 11.47 23.35
N ILE A 257 16.05 11.28 22.28
CA ILE A 257 17.45 11.68 22.18
C ILE A 257 17.63 12.52 20.91
N SER A 258 18.42 13.60 20.98
CA SER A 258 18.82 14.41 19.83
C SER A 258 20.33 14.31 19.60
N GLN A 259 20.75 14.19 18.34
CA GLN A 259 22.15 14.24 17.91
C GLN A 259 22.31 15.14 16.70
N ASP A 260 23.48 15.76 16.55
CA ASP A 260 23.82 16.50 15.34
C ASP A 260 24.20 15.50 14.22
N THR A 261 23.80 15.75 12.97
CA THR A 261 23.90 14.81 11.85
C THR A 261 23.99 15.54 10.52
N THR A 262 24.91 15.08 9.66
CA THR A 262 25.19 15.66 8.33
C THR A 262 24.57 14.81 7.22
N ALA A 263 23.89 15.45 6.26
CA ALA A 263 23.38 14.80 5.05
C ALA A 263 23.96 15.45 3.77
N GLU A 264 24.53 14.64 2.88
CA GLU A 264 24.84 15.07 1.51
C GLU A 264 23.61 14.84 0.63
N VAL A 265 23.05 15.91 0.06
CA VAL A 265 21.84 15.88 -0.77
C VAL A 265 22.08 16.44 -2.17
N LEU A 266 21.27 15.97 -3.13
CA LEU A 266 21.12 16.54 -4.46
C LEU A 266 19.77 17.27 -4.49
N VAL A 267 19.80 18.58 -4.70
CA VAL A 267 18.64 19.46 -4.86
C VAL A 267 18.47 19.73 -6.35
N ILE A 268 17.25 19.57 -6.86
CA ILE A 268 16.91 19.70 -8.28
C ILE A 268 15.69 20.60 -8.39
N ARG A 269 15.74 21.67 -9.20
CA ARG A 269 14.52 22.46 -9.50
C ARG A 269 13.77 21.76 -10.64
N THR A 270 12.54 21.31 -10.37
CA THR A 270 11.71 20.53 -11.31
C THR A 270 10.65 21.38 -12.02
N ALA A 271 10.32 22.54 -11.46
CA ALA A 271 9.61 23.65 -12.09
C ALA A 271 9.95 24.94 -11.34
N ASP A 272 9.53 26.11 -11.82
CA ASP A 272 9.78 27.39 -11.11
C ASP A 272 9.32 27.34 -9.65
N ASN A 273 8.18 26.69 -9.40
CA ASN A 273 7.58 26.48 -8.09
C ASN A 273 7.78 25.06 -7.51
N ARG A 274 8.69 24.21 -8.02
CA ARG A 274 8.88 22.84 -7.49
C ARG A 274 10.34 22.40 -7.43
N ILE A 275 10.68 21.68 -6.35
CA ILE A 275 12.03 21.16 -6.08
C ILE A 275 11.94 19.70 -5.62
N ALA A 276 12.85 18.85 -6.10
CA ALA A 276 13.12 17.53 -5.54
C ALA A 276 14.44 17.56 -4.75
N VAL A 277 14.40 17.07 -3.50
CA VAL A 277 15.58 16.94 -2.62
C VAL A 277 15.78 15.46 -2.29
N ARG A 278 16.92 14.90 -2.69
CA ARG A 278 17.22 13.47 -2.47
C ARG A 278 18.63 13.24 -1.95
N THR A 279 18.84 12.18 -1.19
CA THR A 279 20.19 11.83 -0.68
C THR A 279 21.17 11.61 -1.83
N ALA A 280 22.25 12.38 -1.89
CA ALA A 280 23.36 12.18 -2.83
C ALA A 280 24.27 11.01 -2.39
N ARG A 281 24.32 10.75 -1.08
CA ARG A 281 24.84 9.52 -0.47
C ARG A 281 23.97 9.13 0.74
N PRO A 282 23.89 7.85 1.13
CA PRO A 282 23.13 7.45 2.31
C PRO A 282 23.64 8.11 3.59
N VAL A 283 22.72 8.63 4.40
CA VAL A 283 23.03 9.20 5.72
C VAL A 283 23.25 8.07 6.72
N MET A 284 24.42 8.02 7.35
CA MET A 284 24.81 6.89 8.20
C MET A 284 24.44 7.16 9.66
N VAL A 285 23.26 6.68 10.08
CA VAL A 285 22.73 6.85 11.45
C VAL A 285 23.17 5.67 12.34
N LYS A 286 23.44 5.92 13.63
CA LYS A 286 23.93 4.89 14.56
C LYS A 286 23.03 4.71 15.79
N GLY A 287 22.48 3.51 15.97
CA GLY A 287 21.46 3.19 16.97
C GLY A 287 21.87 3.42 18.42
N ASP A 288 23.10 3.05 18.80
CA ASP A 288 23.70 3.39 20.11
C ASP A 288 23.50 4.86 20.49
N ASP A 289 23.67 5.77 19.53
CA ASP A 289 23.79 7.21 19.77
C ASP A 289 22.41 7.85 20.05
N PHE A 290 21.33 7.10 19.77
CA PHE A 290 19.93 7.39 20.13
C PHE A 290 19.37 6.40 21.16
N GLU A 291 20.25 5.65 21.84
CA GLU A 291 19.92 4.60 22.82
C GLU A 291 19.03 3.45 22.29
N LEU A 292 18.92 3.29 20.97
CA LEU A 292 18.15 2.23 20.31
C LEU A 292 18.79 0.84 20.45
N ALA A 293 20.04 0.76 20.93
CA ALA A 293 20.81 -0.48 20.98
C ALA A 293 20.14 -1.62 21.78
N GLY A 294 19.41 -1.30 22.86
CA GLY A 294 18.63 -2.28 23.62
C GLY A 294 17.43 -2.84 22.83
N GLY A 295 16.77 -1.99 22.04
CA GLY A 295 15.71 -2.40 21.11
C GLY A 295 16.25 -3.26 19.97
N ILE A 296 17.40 -2.89 19.39
CA ILE A 296 18.09 -3.68 18.35
C ILE A 296 18.49 -5.07 18.89
N GLU A 297 19.01 -5.16 20.11
CA GLU A 297 19.37 -6.44 20.74
C GLU A 297 18.15 -7.29 21.11
N THR A 298 17.03 -6.63 21.47
CA THR A 298 15.73 -7.27 21.69
C THR A 298 15.19 -7.85 20.37
N LEU A 299 15.18 -7.08 19.29
CA LEU A 299 14.81 -7.54 17.94
C LEU A 299 15.71 -8.68 17.45
N ARG A 300 17.03 -8.57 17.63
CA ARG A 300 18.00 -9.64 17.29
C ARG A 300 17.65 -10.94 18.02
N THR A 301 17.34 -10.85 19.30
CA THR A 301 17.01 -12.01 20.15
C THR A 301 15.66 -12.62 19.78
N ILE A 302 14.61 -11.81 19.60
CA ILE A 302 13.27 -12.27 19.19
C ILE A 302 13.30 -12.93 17.80
N ALA A 303 14.13 -12.42 16.88
CA ALA A 303 14.28 -12.97 15.53
C ALA A 303 15.31 -14.11 15.43
N GLY A 304 15.97 -14.51 16.52
CA GLY A 304 16.98 -15.59 16.53
C GLY A 304 18.25 -15.30 15.72
N LEU A 305 18.56 -14.03 15.48
CA LEU A 305 19.65 -13.60 14.58
C LEU A 305 21.02 -13.60 15.27
N SER A 306 22.09 -13.83 14.51
CA SER A 306 23.46 -13.79 15.06
C SER A 306 23.95 -12.36 15.34
N ALA A 307 23.49 -11.40 14.53
CA ALA A 307 23.74 -9.97 14.68
C ALA A 307 22.66 -9.14 13.97
N ILE A 308 22.43 -7.92 14.45
CA ILE A 308 21.87 -6.80 13.68
C ILE A 308 22.87 -5.65 13.77
N GLY A 309 23.11 -4.96 12.66
CA GLY A 309 24.02 -3.83 12.58
C GLY A 309 23.51 -2.62 13.37
N GLN A 310 24.38 -2.01 14.17
CA GLN A 310 24.08 -0.76 14.90
C GLN A 310 24.15 0.49 14.00
N THR A 311 24.62 0.37 12.76
CA THR A 311 24.68 1.49 11.80
C THR A 311 23.72 1.24 10.64
N VAL A 312 22.87 2.23 10.38
CA VAL A 312 21.72 2.20 9.47
C VAL A 312 21.92 3.28 8.40
N PRO A 313 22.18 2.90 7.13
CA PRO A 313 22.08 3.83 6.00
C PRO A 313 20.64 4.29 5.79
N VAL A 314 20.43 5.61 5.65
CA VAL A 314 19.13 6.25 5.40
C VAL A 314 19.16 6.96 4.04
N TYR A 315 18.05 6.89 3.30
CA TYR A 315 17.88 7.51 1.99
C TYR A 315 16.48 8.13 1.86
N PHE A 316 16.33 9.14 1.01
CA PHE A 316 15.04 9.78 0.76
C PHE A 316 14.98 10.46 -0.60
N ASN A 317 13.75 10.71 -1.06
CA ASN A 317 13.40 11.51 -2.23
C ASN A 317 12.18 12.36 -1.89
N LEU A 318 12.40 13.62 -1.56
CA LEU A 318 11.42 14.54 -0.98
C LEU A 318 11.03 15.60 -2.01
N ASN A 319 9.75 15.67 -2.39
CA ASN A 319 9.25 16.62 -3.38
C ASN A 319 8.55 17.79 -2.69
N PHE A 320 9.03 19.00 -2.95
CA PHE A 320 8.56 20.24 -2.36
C PHE A 320 7.92 21.17 -3.41
N SER A 321 6.85 21.84 -3.02
CA SER A 321 6.27 22.98 -3.74
C SER A 321 6.66 24.29 -3.07
N ALA A 322 6.92 25.32 -3.87
CA ALA A 322 7.11 26.69 -3.41
C ALA A 322 5.79 27.26 -2.89
N ILE A 323 5.85 27.88 -1.74
CA ILE A 323 4.76 28.66 -1.14
C ILE A 323 4.86 30.07 -1.71
N GLN A 324 3.83 30.57 -2.38
CA GLN A 324 3.82 31.93 -2.93
C GLN A 324 3.17 32.92 -1.94
N GLY A 325 3.07 34.19 -2.33
CA GLY A 325 2.64 35.27 -1.43
C GLY A 325 1.30 35.02 -0.76
N ASP A 326 0.33 34.51 -1.51
CA ASP A 326 -1.05 34.31 -1.06
C ASP A 326 -1.29 32.88 -0.51
N ASP A 327 -0.39 31.93 -0.77
CA ASP A 327 -0.44 30.56 -0.19
C ASP A 327 0.03 30.53 1.28
N GLY A 328 0.66 31.61 1.76
CA GLY A 328 1.49 31.61 2.97
C GLY A 328 0.74 31.38 4.28
N ASP A 329 -0.49 31.87 4.39
CA ASP A 329 -1.22 31.95 5.67
C ASP A 329 -2.06 30.70 6.00
N ASN A 330 -2.35 29.81 5.03
CA ASN A 330 -3.10 28.57 5.25
C ASN A 330 -2.23 27.30 5.40
N LEU A 331 -0.90 27.41 5.30
CA LEU A 331 0.03 26.29 5.51
C LEU A 331 0.60 26.32 6.94
N MET A 332 0.07 25.48 7.83
CA MET A 332 0.67 25.30 9.15
C MET A 332 2.11 24.74 9.00
N PRO A 333 3.14 25.46 9.48
CA PRO A 333 4.52 25.00 9.36
C PRO A 333 4.75 23.78 10.25
N VAL A 334 5.55 22.83 9.75
CA VAL A 334 5.99 21.65 10.50
C VAL A 334 7.04 22.07 11.54
N GLU A 335 6.61 22.74 12.60
CA GLU A 335 7.48 23.18 13.69
C GLU A 335 7.76 22.02 14.65
N ALA A 336 9.04 21.71 14.87
CA ALA A 336 9.45 20.81 15.93
C ALA A 336 9.31 21.53 17.28
N GLY A 337 8.61 20.91 18.24
CA GLY A 337 8.31 21.50 19.55
C GLY A 337 9.54 22.07 20.26
N THR A 338 9.38 23.19 20.97
CA THR A 338 10.49 23.84 21.69
C THR A 338 11.01 22.95 22.81
N THR A 339 12.34 22.80 22.89
CA THR A 339 13.03 21.97 23.90
C THR A 339 12.56 22.29 25.32
N PRO A 340 11.93 21.35 26.05
CA PRO A 340 11.43 21.61 27.40
C PRO A 340 12.51 21.81 28.46
N ALA A 341 12.10 22.40 29.59
CA ALA A 341 12.96 22.49 30.77
C ALA A 341 13.25 21.10 31.35
N THR A 342 14.49 20.88 31.81
CA THR A 342 14.91 19.57 32.33
C THR A 342 14.29 19.28 33.71
N PRO A 343 13.60 18.13 33.90
CA PRO A 343 13.06 17.72 35.19
C PRO A 343 14.14 17.63 36.27
N SER A 344 13.80 18.05 37.49
CA SER A 344 14.74 18.15 38.62
C SER A 344 14.28 17.34 39.83
N ILE A 345 15.11 17.31 40.88
CA ILE A 345 14.83 16.64 42.18
C ILE A 345 14.22 15.24 41.99
N VAL A 346 14.82 14.43 41.11
CA VAL A 346 14.33 13.08 40.82
C VAL A 346 14.70 12.12 41.94
N ASN A 347 13.67 11.54 42.54
CA ASN A 347 13.75 10.55 43.61
C ASN A 347 13.17 9.23 43.11
N ALA A 348 13.61 8.12 43.72
CA ALA A 348 12.94 6.85 43.57
C ALA A 348 13.05 6.03 44.86
N SER A 349 11.97 5.34 45.21
CA SER A 349 11.86 4.49 46.41
C SER A 349 11.33 3.12 46.04
N TYR A 350 11.74 2.10 46.81
CA TYR A 350 11.34 0.70 46.57
C TYR A 350 10.60 0.14 47.77
N THR A 351 9.49 -0.55 47.50
CA THR A 351 8.66 -1.23 48.51
C THR A 351 8.83 -2.74 48.36
N GLY A 352 9.59 -3.35 49.28
CA GLY A 352 9.90 -4.79 49.22
C GLY A 352 8.69 -5.72 49.34
N ALA A 353 7.58 -5.25 49.93
CA ALA A 353 6.38 -6.05 50.16
C ALA A 353 5.55 -6.37 48.88
N ASN A 354 5.75 -5.61 47.79
CA ASN A 354 5.07 -5.81 46.50
C ASN A 354 6.01 -5.76 45.29
N SER A 355 7.30 -5.50 45.52
CA SER A 355 8.35 -5.25 44.51
C SER A 355 8.08 -4.01 43.64
N THR A 356 7.39 -2.99 44.17
CA THR A 356 7.10 -1.74 43.44
C THR A 356 8.21 -0.71 43.65
N VAL A 357 8.62 -0.06 42.56
CA VAL A 357 9.39 1.19 42.57
C VAL A 357 8.45 2.35 42.27
N THR A 358 8.53 3.40 43.09
CA THR A 358 7.92 4.70 42.82
C THR A 358 9.02 5.67 42.41
N VAL A 359 8.88 6.32 41.24
CA VAL A 359 9.75 7.40 40.77
C VAL A 359 8.99 8.71 40.83
N SER A 360 9.59 9.77 41.37
CA SER A 360 8.99 11.11 41.40
C SER A 360 10.01 12.20 41.08
N TRP A 361 9.53 13.33 40.54
CA TRP A 361 10.35 14.44 40.11
C TRP A 361 9.69 15.79 40.42
N GLN A 362 10.51 16.83 40.52
CA GLN A 362 10.03 18.20 40.39
C GLN A 362 9.98 18.57 38.92
N ASP A 363 8.77 18.90 38.47
CA ASP A 363 8.55 19.61 37.23
C ASP A 363 9.12 21.05 37.29
N LEU A 364 9.69 21.50 36.17
CA LEU A 364 10.25 22.82 35.94
C LEU A 364 9.85 23.39 34.56
N SER A 365 8.99 22.68 33.83
CA SER A 365 8.58 23.00 32.47
C SER A 365 7.22 23.71 32.48
N ASP A 366 6.94 24.43 31.39
CA ASP A 366 5.67 25.09 31.09
C ASP A 366 5.23 24.90 29.63
N ASN A 367 5.96 24.05 28.88
CA ASN A 367 5.78 23.81 27.45
C ASN A 367 5.88 22.33 27.06
N GLU A 368 5.84 21.40 28.01
CA GLU A 368 5.86 19.96 27.77
C GLU A 368 4.46 19.42 27.49
N THR A 369 4.39 18.41 26.62
CA THR A 369 3.20 17.57 26.45
C THR A 369 3.23 16.35 27.38
N GLY A 370 4.38 16.05 27.99
CA GLY A 370 4.52 14.97 28.97
C GLY A 370 5.96 14.69 29.41
N PHE A 371 6.15 13.58 30.13
CA PHE A 371 7.46 13.11 30.58
C PHE A 371 7.69 11.65 30.19
N VAL A 372 8.90 11.36 29.70
CA VAL A 372 9.36 10.00 29.42
C VAL A 372 10.23 9.50 30.58
N VAL A 373 9.85 8.35 31.15
CA VAL A 373 10.65 7.65 32.16
C VAL A 373 11.54 6.61 31.48
N LYS A 374 12.86 6.82 31.58
CA LYS A 374 13.91 5.90 31.08
C LYS A 374 14.48 5.08 32.24
N ARG A 375 14.72 3.79 32.02
CA ARG A 375 15.27 2.84 33.01
C ARG A 375 16.44 2.04 32.44
N ARG A 376 17.41 1.65 33.27
CA ARG A 376 18.36 0.56 32.99
C ARG A 376 18.58 -0.32 34.22
N GLN A 377 18.89 -1.61 34.02
CA GLN A 377 19.31 -2.52 35.09
C GLN A 377 20.83 -2.71 35.07
N GLY A 378 21.50 -2.46 36.19
CA GLY A 378 22.96 -2.55 36.31
C GLY A 378 23.70 -1.71 35.27
N ASN A 379 24.49 -2.38 34.42
CA ASN A 379 25.23 -1.80 33.30
C ASN A 379 24.57 -2.08 31.93
N GLY A 380 23.30 -2.51 31.91
CA GLY A 380 22.54 -2.76 30.68
C GLY A 380 22.12 -1.49 29.94
N TYR A 381 21.41 -1.69 28.83
CA TYR A 381 20.85 -0.63 27.99
C TYR A 381 19.79 0.21 28.71
N TRP A 382 19.53 1.41 28.19
CA TRP A 382 18.37 2.20 28.56
C TRP A 382 17.12 1.73 27.81
N GLU A 383 16.00 1.70 28.51
CA GLU A 383 14.67 1.31 28.03
C GLU A 383 13.71 2.48 28.26
N THR A 384 12.81 2.73 27.31
CA THR A 384 11.61 3.54 27.53
C THR A 384 10.62 2.69 28.35
N ARG A 385 10.12 3.20 29.48
CA ARG A 385 9.19 2.46 30.36
C ARG A 385 7.79 3.04 30.43
N ALA A 386 7.66 4.35 30.26
CA ALA A 386 6.40 5.07 30.12
C ALA A 386 6.64 6.44 29.49
N ALA A 387 5.65 6.93 28.75
CA ALA A 387 5.33 8.35 28.76
C ALA A 387 4.22 8.58 29.79
N VAL A 388 4.18 9.77 30.39
CA VAL A 388 3.11 10.25 31.28
C VAL A 388 2.75 11.69 30.93
N ASP A 389 1.55 12.10 31.29
CA ASP A 389 0.97 13.39 30.88
C ASP A 389 1.76 14.62 31.39
N ALA A 390 1.56 15.77 30.74
CA ALA A 390 2.06 17.06 31.19
C ALA A 390 1.68 17.33 32.66
N ASN A 391 2.52 18.09 33.39
CA ASN A 391 2.39 18.33 34.84
C ASN A 391 2.43 17.07 35.75
N GLN A 392 2.49 15.83 35.23
CA GLN A 392 2.61 14.64 36.08
C GLN A 392 4.01 14.58 36.73
N THR A 393 4.06 14.30 38.03
CA THR A 393 5.29 14.37 38.86
C THR A 393 5.66 13.05 39.54
N GLN A 394 4.91 11.98 39.30
CA GLN A 394 5.16 10.65 39.88
C GLN A 394 4.67 9.52 38.96
N TRP A 395 5.43 8.43 38.91
CA TRP A 395 5.11 7.19 38.19
C TRP A 395 5.55 5.96 39.02
N MET A 396 5.02 4.77 38.70
CA MET A 396 5.31 3.53 39.44
C MET A 396 5.42 2.33 38.49
N GLU A 397 6.38 1.44 38.75
CA GLU A 397 6.42 0.10 38.14
C GLU A 397 6.60 -1.01 39.18
N ARG A 398 6.22 -2.23 38.81
CA ARG A 398 6.61 -3.45 39.55
C ARG A 398 7.85 -4.05 38.90
N LEU A 399 8.75 -4.59 39.72
CA LEU A 399 9.99 -5.22 39.27
C LEU A 399 9.87 -6.74 39.20
N ASP A 400 10.41 -7.31 38.12
CA ASP A 400 10.40 -8.75 37.83
C ASP A 400 11.67 -9.48 38.31
N SER A 401 12.70 -8.74 38.74
CA SER A 401 13.92 -9.30 39.33
C SER A 401 14.59 -8.36 40.34
N GLU A 402 15.54 -8.89 41.11
CA GLU A 402 16.32 -8.15 42.10
C GLU A 402 17.51 -7.40 41.47
N GLY A 403 18.02 -6.39 42.18
CA GLY A 403 19.28 -5.72 41.88
C GLY A 403 19.17 -4.20 41.72
N ASN A 404 20.21 -3.60 41.14
CA ASN A 404 20.32 -2.15 40.97
C ASN A 404 19.64 -1.68 39.69
N TYR A 405 18.64 -0.81 39.82
CA TYR A 405 17.97 -0.12 38.73
C TYR A 405 18.35 1.36 38.74
N THR A 406 18.66 1.93 37.58
CA THR A 406 18.83 3.39 37.42
C THR A 406 17.63 3.96 36.67
N TYR A 407 17.07 5.06 37.15
CA TYR A 407 15.98 5.79 36.48
C TYR A 407 16.41 7.23 36.19
N ARG A 408 15.83 7.80 35.14
CA ARG A 408 15.86 9.24 34.82
C ARG A 408 14.59 9.64 34.08
N VAL A 409 14.28 10.92 34.12
CA VAL A 409 13.07 11.52 33.52
C VAL A 409 13.49 12.55 32.47
N ILE A 410 12.77 12.60 31.36
CA ILE A 410 12.97 13.54 30.25
C ILE A 410 11.61 14.23 30.02
N ALA A 411 11.55 15.56 30.04
CA ALA A 411 10.34 16.27 29.61
C ALA A 411 10.32 16.29 28.07
N VAL A 412 9.14 16.14 27.46
CA VAL A 412 8.98 16.10 26.00
C VAL A 412 7.87 17.06 25.54
N ASN A 413 8.11 17.73 24.42
CA ASN A 413 7.11 18.53 23.71
C ASN A 413 6.89 17.90 22.33
N GLY A 414 5.73 17.25 22.15
CA GLY A 414 5.58 16.20 21.15
C GLY A 414 6.62 15.10 21.39
N SER A 415 7.48 14.86 20.40
CA SER A 415 8.64 13.95 20.54
C SER A 415 9.98 14.67 20.75
N VAL A 416 10.01 16.00 20.96
CA VAL A 416 11.25 16.76 21.19
C VAL A 416 11.65 16.74 22.68
N PRO A 417 12.85 16.24 23.04
CA PRO A 417 13.23 16.01 24.43
C PRO A 417 13.96 17.19 25.08
N SER A 418 13.79 17.34 26.40
CA SER A 418 14.72 18.05 27.27
C SER A 418 16.04 17.28 27.40
N ALA A 419 17.08 17.90 27.98
CA ALA A 419 18.15 17.09 28.56
C ALA A 419 17.57 16.19 29.67
N SER A 420 18.15 15.00 29.88
CA SER A 420 17.64 14.09 30.91
C SER A 420 17.98 14.56 32.32
N SER A 421 17.08 14.28 33.26
CA SER A 421 17.30 14.53 34.69
C SER A 421 18.58 13.89 35.23
N GLY A 422 18.93 14.27 36.46
CA GLY A 422 19.87 13.48 37.26
C GLY A 422 19.40 12.03 37.39
N ASN A 423 20.34 11.09 37.30
CA ASN A 423 20.09 9.66 37.49
C ASN A 423 19.86 9.34 38.97
N VAL A 424 18.77 8.63 39.29
CA VAL A 424 18.53 8.04 40.62
C VAL A 424 18.72 6.53 40.56
N ILE A 425 19.32 5.94 41.61
CA ILE A 425 19.60 4.51 41.69
C ILE A 425 18.78 3.91 42.83
N VAL A 426 18.10 2.81 42.54
CA VAL A 426 17.32 1.99 43.46
C VAL A 426 17.95 0.60 43.53
N ASN A 427 18.11 0.06 44.74
CA ASN A 427 18.52 -1.32 44.94
C ASN A 427 17.32 -2.15 45.42
N ALA A 428 16.77 -2.98 44.53
CA ALA A 428 15.68 -3.89 44.84
C ALA A 428 16.23 -5.18 45.48
N GLN A 429 15.92 -5.39 46.74
CA GLN A 429 16.31 -6.57 47.54
C GLN A 429 15.09 -7.08 48.31
N PRO A 430 15.02 -8.37 48.68
CA PRO A 430 13.90 -8.90 49.45
C PRO A 430 13.89 -8.29 50.86
N GLY A 431 12.68 -8.03 51.38
CA GLY A 431 12.51 -7.54 52.76
C GLY A 431 12.79 -8.64 53.78
N ASP A 432 13.54 -8.33 54.83
CA ASP A 432 13.75 -9.21 55.98
C ASP A 432 12.57 -9.08 56.95
N ASP A 433 11.81 -10.17 57.15
CA ASP A 433 10.68 -10.26 58.09
C ASP A 433 11.20 -10.45 59.54
N SER A 434 12.12 -9.58 59.96
CA SER A 434 12.74 -9.60 61.29
C SER A 434 12.14 -8.52 62.20
N GLY A 435 11.05 -8.85 62.90
CA GLY A 435 10.51 -8.01 63.95
C GLY A 435 11.35 -8.03 65.23
N ASP A 436 11.68 -6.86 65.78
CA ASP A 436 12.12 -6.73 67.18
C ASP A 436 11.40 -5.56 67.88
N SER A 437 11.48 -5.58 69.20
CA SER A 437 10.75 -4.80 70.19
C SER A 437 11.57 -3.63 70.74
N GLY A 438 10.91 -2.56 71.22
CA GLY A 438 11.64 -1.48 71.90
C GLY A 438 10.85 -0.20 72.20
N ASP A 439 10.28 -0.17 73.40
CA ASP A 439 10.07 1.00 74.28
C ASP A 439 9.13 2.20 73.91
N ASN A 440 8.30 2.51 74.90
CA ASN A 440 7.46 3.70 75.08
C ASN A 440 7.76 4.23 76.50
N PRO A 441 7.85 5.56 76.74
CA PRO A 441 7.02 6.07 77.83
C PRO A 441 6.49 7.52 77.68
N GLY A 442 5.17 7.66 77.60
CA GLY A 442 4.39 8.84 78.08
C GLY A 442 4.09 9.93 77.04
N THR A 443 3.06 10.78 77.24
CA THR A 443 2.22 11.01 78.43
C THR A 443 0.76 11.39 78.10
N ASP A 444 -0.19 10.95 78.92
CA ASP A 444 -1.58 11.46 79.04
C ASP A 444 -1.63 12.61 80.09
N PRO A 445 -2.48 13.66 79.93
CA PRO A 445 -3.80 13.64 80.57
C PRO A 445 -4.95 14.37 79.83
N SER A 446 -5.96 13.61 79.39
CA SER A 446 -7.42 13.85 79.52
C SER A 446 -8.10 15.16 79.05
N GLN A 447 -9.21 15.06 78.29
CA GLN A 447 -10.56 15.53 78.69
C GLN A 447 -11.69 15.09 77.72
N ASN A 448 -12.97 15.26 78.13
CA ASN A 448 -14.21 14.64 77.61
C ASN A 448 -15.44 15.32 78.30
N PRO A 449 -16.73 15.21 77.88
CA PRO A 449 -17.38 14.97 76.56
C PRO A 449 -18.22 16.22 76.10
N ASP A 450 -19.22 16.05 75.21
CA ASP A 450 -20.66 16.34 75.49
C ASP A 450 -21.61 15.92 74.33
N ASP A 451 -22.87 15.60 74.70
CA ASP A 451 -24.19 15.36 74.04
C ASP A 451 -24.44 15.66 72.51
N GLY A 452 -25.52 15.18 71.85
CA GLY A 452 -26.58 14.21 72.23
C GLY A 452 -27.97 14.37 71.55
N ASP A 453 -28.47 13.28 70.93
CA ASP A 453 -29.90 12.87 70.73
C ASP A 453 -30.90 13.61 69.77
N ASN A 454 -31.92 12.86 69.29
CA ASN A 454 -33.16 13.17 68.52
C ASN A 454 -33.07 13.60 67.03
N GLY A 455 -34.04 13.27 66.15
CA GLY A 455 -35.16 12.31 66.26
C GLY A 455 -36.45 12.63 65.45
N ASN A 456 -37.05 11.62 64.79
CA ASN A 456 -38.45 11.54 64.27
C ASN A 456 -38.84 12.43 63.04
N GLY A 457 -39.72 12.04 62.08
CA GLY A 457 -40.33 10.73 61.74
C GLY A 457 -41.66 10.81 60.94
N GLY A 458 -41.95 9.80 60.08
CA GLY A 458 -43.24 9.54 59.38
C GLY A 458 -43.54 10.36 58.10
N ASP A 459 -44.52 10.06 57.23
CA ASP A 459 -45.36 8.85 56.94
C ASP A 459 -46.22 9.16 55.67
N GLY A 460 -46.84 8.29 54.84
CA GLY A 460 -46.90 6.82 54.69
C GLY A 460 -48.12 6.39 53.82
N GLY A 461 -48.00 5.43 52.88
CA GLY A 461 -49.16 4.93 52.08
C GLY A 461 -48.86 4.08 50.83
N THR A 462 -49.69 3.07 50.52
CA THR A 462 -49.58 2.13 49.35
C THR A 462 -50.98 1.85 48.69
N PRO A 463 -51.26 0.78 47.89
CA PRO A 463 -51.72 0.87 46.48
C PRO A 463 -53.18 0.39 46.25
N ASP A 464 -53.60 0.16 44.97
CA ASP A 464 -54.28 -1.08 44.45
C ASP A 464 -55.17 -0.90 43.18
N ASN A 465 -55.23 -1.93 42.31
CA ASN A 465 -56.19 -2.30 41.21
C ASN A 465 -56.64 -1.29 40.11
N GLY A 466 -57.08 -1.70 38.89
CA GLY A 466 -57.17 -3.04 38.25
C GLY A 466 -57.99 -3.04 36.93
N ASP A 467 -57.88 -4.11 36.10
CA ASP A 467 -58.59 -4.41 34.81
C ASP A 467 -58.48 -3.41 33.62
N GLY A 468 -58.65 -3.79 32.35
CA GLY A 468 -58.81 -5.12 31.72
C GLY A 468 -59.87 -5.15 30.58
N GLY A 469 -59.50 -5.47 29.33
CA GLY A 469 -60.46 -5.67 28.22
C GLY A 469 -59.87 -5.68 26.80
N ASP A 470 -60.35 -6.59 25.94
CA ASP A 470 -59.95 -6.83 24.54
C ASP A 470 -61.19 -7.05 23.63
N THR A 471 -60.98 -7.17 22.31
CA THR A 471 -61.85 -7.67 21.22
C THR A 471 -62.77 -6.70 20.46
N GLY A 472 -62.83 -6.89 19.13
CA GLY A 472 -63.90 -6.41 18.23
C GLY A 472 -63.41 -5.65 16.99
N GLY A 473 -63.75 -6.13 15.78
CA GLY A 473 -63.38 -5.49 14.50
C GLY A 473 -64.46 -5.59 13.41
N GLU A 474 -64.02 -5.41 12.15
CA GLU A 474 -64.75 -5.56 10.86
C GLU A 474 -65.74 -4.46 10.41
N GLU A 475 -65.25 -3.62 9.47
CA GLU A 475 -65.91 -3.19 8.21
C GLU A 475 -67.11 -2.20 8.19
N PRO A 476 -67.45 -1.55 7.03
CA PRO A 476 -66.85 -1.63 5.68
C PRO A 476 -66.38 -0.30 5.04
N VAL A 477 -65.77 -0.41 3.85
CA VAL A 477 -65.20 0.66 3.00
C VAL A 477 -66.28 1.43 2.21
N PRO A 478 -66.12 2.75 2.02
CA PRO A 478 -65.85 3.33 0.70
C PRO A 478 -64.64 4.29 0.72
N GLY A 479 -63.92 4.53 -0.37
CA GLY A 479 -64.09 4.08 -1.74
C GLY A 479 -63.64 5.16 -2.73
N ASP A 480 -62.57 4.88 -3.47
CA ASP A 480 -62.03 5.58 -4.64
C ASP A 480 -61.63 7.07 -4.47
N GLY A 481 -60.35 7.27 -4.18
CA GLY A 481 -59.58 8.48 -4.51
C GLY A 481 -58.23 8.07 -5.11
N ASP A 482 -58.03 8.31 -6.40
CA ASP A 482 -56.82 7.91 -7.15
C ASP A 482 -55.61 8.83 -6.86
N ASP A 483 -54.99 8.71 -5.68
CA ASP A 483 -53.72 9.37 -5.35
C ASP A 483 -52.52 8.41 -5.52
N ASN A 484 -52.39 7.86 -6.74
CA ASN A 484 -51.29 6.95 -7.12
C ASN A 484 -49.99 7.74 -7.38
N ALA A 485 -49.31 8.13 -6.31
CA ALA A 485 -48.09 8.96 -6.36
C ALA A 485 -47.03 8.60 -5.29
N GLY A 486 -47.02 7.35 -4.81
CA GLY A 486 -45.86 6.80 -4.10
C GLY A 486 -44.86 6.26 -5.13
N GLY A 487 -43.84 7.06 -5.46
CA GLY A 487 -42.77 6.62 -6.36
C GLY A 487 -41.96 5.50 -5.74
N GLN A 488 -41.70 4.44 -6.49
CA GLN A 488 -40.70 3.43 -6.14
C GLN A 488 -39.33 4.14 -6.09
N PRO A 489 -38.52 3.96 -5.03
CA PRO A 489 -37.26 4.68 -4.87
C PRO A 489 -36.30 4.48 -6.06
N ASP A 490 -35.57 5.52 -6.44
CA ASP A 490 -34.64 5.47 -7.57
C ASP A 490 -33.29 4.88 -7.14
N GLY A 491 -33.00 3.68 -7.63
CA GLY A 491 -31.75 2.99 -7.32
C GLY A 491 -30.50 3.70 -7.80
N ALA A 492 -30.58 4.49 -8.88
CA ALA A 492 -29.45 5.23 -9.43
C ALA A 492 -29.04 6.37 -8.49
N GLU A 493 -30.03 7.09 -7.97
CA GLU A 493 -29.86 8.20 -7.02
C GLU A 493 -29.25 7.69 -5.71
N ILE A 494 -29.79 6.60 -5.16
CA ILE A 494 -29.32 6.02 -3.89
C ILE A 494 -27.95 5.36 -4.07
N TYR A 495 -27.67 4.70 -5.21
CA TYR A 495 -26.33 4.18 -5.52
C TYR A 495 -25.28 5.30 -5.60
N ALA A 496 -25.57 6.35 -6.36
CA ALA A 496 -24.64 7.48 -6.54
C ALA A 496 -24.34 8.20 -5.23
N SER A 497 -25.34 8.37 -4.35
CA SER A 497 -25.22 9.09 -3.09
C SER A 497 -24.63 8.26 -1.93
N HIS A 498 -24.74 6.93 -1.95
CA HIS A 498 -24.36 6.07 -0.81
C HIS A 498 -23.39 4.92 -1.12
N CYS A 499 -23.25 4.48 -2.37
CA CYS A 499 -22.41 3.33 -2.76
C CYS A 499 -21.19 3.72 -3.61
N ALA A 500 -21.36 4.65 -4.57
CA ALA A 500 -20.36 4.97 -5.59
C ALA A 500 -19.00 5.46 -5.04
N ALA A 501 -18.96 6.05 -3.84
CA ALA A 501 -17.69 6.50 -3.23
C ALA A 501 -16.73 5.33 -2.90
N CYS A 502 -17.28 4.19 -2.46
CA CYS A 502 -16.50 2.97 -2.18
C CYS A 502 -16.33 2.11 -3.43
N HIS A 503 -17.36 2.06 -4.27
CA HIS A 503 -17.49 1.08 -5.35
C HIS A 503 -17.18 1.63 -6.76
N GLY A 504 -16.98 2.93 -6.91
CA GLY A 504 -16.89 3.59 -8.21
C GLY A 504 -18.28 3.90 -8.77
N ALA A 505 -18.38 4.97 -9.57
CA ALA A 505 -19.64 5.33 -10.25
C ALA A 505 -20.07 4.27 -11.29
N ASP A 506 -19.12 3.48 -11.78
CA ASP A 506 -19.22 2.37 -12.73
C ASP A 506 -19.14 0.98 -12.05
N GLY A 507 -19.06 0.93 -10.72
CA GLY A 507 -18.82 -0.31 -9.99
C GLY A 507 -17.39 -0.87 -10.09
N SER A 508 -16.43 -0.18 -10.72
CA SER A 508 -15.07 -0.71 -10.96
C SER A 508 -14.20 -0.88 -9.69
N GLY A 509 -14.65 -0.38 -8.55
CA GLY A 509 -13.91 -0.32 -7.29
C GLY A 509 -13.29 1.06 -7.09
N GLY A 510 -13.89 1.84 -6.18
CA GLY A 510 -13.53 3.25 -5.95
C GLY A 510 -12.26 3.42 -5.12
N ALA A 511 -12.22 4.42 -4.24
CA ALA A 511 -11.02 4.79 -3.47
C ALA A 511 -10.45 3.66 -2.58
N ILE A 512 -11.24 2.60 -2.32
CA ILE A 512 -10.84 1.41 -1.54
C ILE A 512 -10.78 0.11 -2.37
N GLY A 513 -10.97 0.16 -3.70
CA GLY A 513 -10.79 -0.97 -4.61
C GLY A 513 -11.85 -2.10 -4.56
N VAL A 514 -12.97 -1.92 -3.84
CA VAL A 514 -14.01 -2.95 -3.72
C VAL A 514 -14.98 -2.86 -4.91
N SER A 515 -14.75 -3.67 -5.95
CA SER A 515 -15.55 -3.67 -7.17
C SER A 515 -16.89 -4.42 -7.05
N LEU A 516 -17.89 -3.96 -7.79
CA LEU A 516 -19.22 -4.56 -7.97
C LEU A 516 -19.47 -5.10 -9.39
N THR A 517 -18.51 -5.01 -10.32
CA THR A 517 -18.69 -5.48 -11.73
C THR A 517 -18.77 -6.99 -11.89
N SER A 518 -18.80 -7.77 -10.80
CA SER A 518 -19.16 -9.19 -10.84
C SER A 518 -20.68 -9.32 -10.73
N PRO A 519 -21.40 -9.70 -11.81
CA PRO A 519 -22.84 -9.87 -11.79
C PRO A 519 -23.29 -10.99 -10.85
N GLY A 520 -24.53 -10.92 -10.38
CA GLY A 520 -25.13 -11.93 -9.51
C GLY A 520 -26.66 -11.89 -9.50
N GLU A 521 -27.29 -12.54 -8.52
CA GLU A 521 -28.74 -12.45 -8.33
C GLU A 521 -29.17 -11.14 -7.63
N LEU A 522 -30.12 -10.43 -8.23
CA LEU A 522 -30.73 -9.21 -7.67
C LEU A 522 -31.19 -9.36 -6.22
N GLY A 523 -32.12 -10.29 -5.94
CA GLY A 523 -32.70 -10.45 -4.60
C GLY A 523 -31.66 -10.82 -3.52
N SER A 524 -30.57 -11.46 -3.94
CA SER A 524 -29.42 -11.73 -3.10
C SER A 524 -28.60 -10.45 -2.80
N LEU A 525 -28.32 -9.63 -3.82
CA LEU A 525 -27.67 -8.32 -3.68
C LEU A 525 -28.47 -7.38 -2.75
N VAL A 526 -29.80 -7.36 -2.88
CA VAL A 526 -30.69 -6.62 -1.98
C VAL A 526 -30.40 -7.00 -0.53
N ALA A 527 -30.51 -8.29 -0.18
CA ALA A 527 -30.27 -8.79 1.19
C ALA A 527 -28.84 -8.52 1.70
N TYR A 528 -27.83 -8.46 0.81
CA TYR A 528 -26.48 -8.06 1.19
C TYR A 528 -26.37 -6.56 1.52
N ILE A 529 -27.03 -5.69 0.73
CA ILE A 529 -27.11 -4.25 0.99
C ILE A 529 -27.76 -4.03 2.37
N GLU A 530 -28.90 -4.66 2.63
CA GLU A 530 -29.59 -4.56 3.93
C GLU A 530 -28.68 -4.94 5.12
N ARG A 531 -27.94 -6.04 4.97
CA ARG A 531 -27.11 -6.62 6.04
C ARG A 531 -25.80 -5.86 6.27
N THR A 532 -25.21 -5.26 5.23
CA THR A 532 -23.80 -4.82 5.28
C THR A 532 -23.55 -3.36 4.88
N MET A 533 -24.54 -2.68 4.29
CA MET A 533 -24.36 -1.35 3.72
C MET A 533 -25.23 -0.26 4.39
N PRO A 534 -24.73 1.00 4.41
CA PRO A 534 -23.34 1.40 4.16
C PRO A 534 -22.38 0.82 5.22
N LEU A 535 -21.13 0.55 4.84
CA LEU A 535 -20.10 0.10 5.79
C LEU A 535 -19.94 1.13 6.93
N GLY A 536 -19.90 0.63 8.18
CA GLY A 536 -19.90 1.46 9.39
C GLY A 536 -21.28 2.05 9.78
N ASN A 537 -22.34 1.77 9.01
CA ASN A 537 -23.71 2.22 9.33
C ASN A 537 -24.76 1.22 8.76
N THR A 538 -24.60 -0.06 9.07
CA THR A 538 -25.46 -1.16 8.60
C THR A 538 -26.92 -0.93 8.99
N GLY A 539 -27.84 -1.10 8.05
CA GLY A 539 -29.27 -0.86 8.25
C GLY A 539 -29.75 0.55 7.88
N ARG A 540 -28.89 1.39 7.27
CA ARG A 540 -29.29 2.71 6.73
C ARG A 540 -29.98 2.63 5.36
N CYS A 541 -29.87 1.51 4.66
CA CYS A 541 -30.62 1.20 3.45
C CYS A 541 -31.17 -0.23 3.58
N VAL A 542 -32.49 -0.33 3.76
CA VAL A 542 -33.25 -1.58 4.01
C VAL A 542 -34.58 -1.54 3.28
N ASP A 543 -35.25 -2.68 3.16
CA ASP A 543 -36.54 -2.83 2.46
C ASP A 543 -36.45 -2.20 1.03
N ASP A 544 -37.43 -1.37 0.66
CA ASP A 544 -37.53 -0.68 -0.64
C ASP A 544 -36.22 0.03 -1.08
N CYS A 545 -35.41 0.53 -0.13
CA CYS A 545 -34.13 1.18 -0.44
C CYS A 545 -33.13 0.18 -1.03
N ALA A 546 -33.00 -0.99 -0.40
CA ALA A 546 -32.08 -2.02 -0.86
C ALA A 546 -32.59 -2.65 -2.16
N GLU A 547 -33.91 -2.83 -2.32
CA GLU A 547 -34.51 -3.31 -3.57
C GLU A 547 -34.22 -2.35 -4.73
N ALA A 548 -34.36 -1.04 -4.52
CA ALA A 548 -34.01 -0.03 -5.51
C ALA A 548 -32.51 -0.05 -5.88
N VAL A 549 -31.59 0.06 -4.92
CA VAL A 549 -30.14 0.04 -5.21
C VAL A 549 -29.71 -1.25 -5.91
N GLY A 550 -30.24 -2.39 -5.46
CA GLY A 550 -30.00 -3.68 -6.10
C GLY A 550 -30.45 -3.68 -7.56
N GLN A 551 -31.66 -3.17 -7.83
CA GLN A 551 -32.24 -3.10 -9.18
C GLN A 551 -31.40 -2.21 -10.10
N TYR A 552 -30.90 -1.06 -9.61
CA TYR A 552 -30.01 -0.21 -10.41
C TYR A 552 -28.65 -0.86 -10.69
N ILE A 553 -28.00 -1.48 -9.71
CA ILE A 553 -26.74 -2.20 -9.95
C ILE A 553 -26.97 -3.30 -11.01
N ALA A 554 -28.08 -4.03 -10.92
CA ALA A 554 -28.44 -5.05 -11.90
C ALA A 554 -28.72 -4.47 -13.31
N ASP A 555 -29.46 -3.36 -13.40
CA ASP A 555 -29.91 -2.76 -14.66
C ASP A 555 -28.94 -1.73 -15.27
N SER A 556 -27.84 -1.37 -14.59
CA SER A 556 -26.90 -0.33 -15.05
C SER A 556 -25.41 -0.59 -14.80
N ILE A 557 -25.03 -1.51 -13.89
CA ILE A 557 -23.63 -1.92 -13.69
C ILE A 557 -23.43 -3.36 -14.20
N TRP A 558 -24.41 -4.25 -14.00
CA TRP A 558 -24.40 -5.61 -14.54
C TRP A 558 -25.01 -5.73 -15.94
N ALA A 559 -25.71 -4.70 -16.42
CA ALA A 559 -26.35 -4.70 -17.73
C ALA A 559 -25.35 -4.62 -18.91
N ASP A 560 -24.15 -4.07 -18.69
CA ASP A 560 -23.04 -4.14 -19.65
C ASP A 560 -22.27 -5.47 -19.55
N THR A 561 -22.26 -6.14 -18.38
CA THR A 561 -21.63 -7.48 -18.22
C THR A 561 -22.54 -8.58 -18.78
N GLY A 562 -22.68 -8.61 -20.10
CA GLY A 562 -23.74 -9.27 -20.85
C GLY A 562 -24.11 -10.70 -20.42
N SER A 563 -25.35 -10.88 -19.94
CA SER A 563 -25.92 -12.20 -19.65
C SER A 563 -25.91 -13.11 -20.92
N GLY A 564 -25.53 -14.37 -20.73
CA GLY A 564 -24.97 -15.23 -21.78
C GLY A 564 -25.72 -15.31 -23.11
N GLY A 565 -25.03 -14.94 -24.20
CA GLY A 565 -25.52 -15.03 -25.58
C GLY A 565 -25.46 -16.44 -26.18
N ASP A 566 -26.56 -16.87 -26.82
CA ASP A 566 -26.66 -18.14 -27.55
C ASP A 566 -25.76 -18.16 -28.80
N GLY A 567 -25.31 -19.36 -29.21
CA GLY A 567 -24.15 -19.58 -30.09
C GLY A 567 -24.24 -18.97 -31.50
N GLY A 568 -23.77 -17.73 -31.64
CA GLY A 568 -23.51 -17.03 -32.90
C GLY A 568 -22.05 -16.58 -33.05
N ASP A 569 -21.70 -15.98 -34.19
CA ASP A 569 -20.33 -15.50 -34.45
C ASP A 569 -19.88 -14.45 -33.42
N VAL A 570 -18.65 -14.57 -32.92
CA VAL A 570 -18.10 -13.70 -31.87
C VAL A 570 -17.93 -12.27 -32.40
N VAL A 571 -18.63 -11.34 -31.75
CA VAL A 571 -18.36 -9.90 -31.84
C VAL A 571 -17.70 -9.52 -30.52
N LEU A 572 -16.42 -9.14 -30.57
CA LEU A 572 -15.73 -8.53 -29.43
C LEU A 572 -16.25 -7.10 -29.24
N GLU A 573 -16.30 -6.65 -28.00
CA GLU A 573 -16.74 -5.30 -27.63
C GLU A 573 -15.65 -4.27 -27.94
N ASP A 574 -16.06 -3.00 -28.14
CA ASP A 574 -15.12 -1.90 -28.34
C ASP A 574 -14.32 -1.66 -27.05
N GLU A 575 -12.99 -1.79 -27.15
CA GLU A 575 -12.05 -1.66 -26.02
C GLU A 575 -11.52 -0.23 -25.88
N THR A 576 -11.23 0.19 -24.64
CA THR A 576 -10.40 1.37 -24.41
C THR A 576 -8.92 0.97 -24.41
N PRO A 577 -8.04 1.60 -25.23
CA PRO A 577 -6.60 1.31 -25.22
C PRO A 577 -5.95 1.50 -23.83
N GLY A 578 -5.02 0.60 -23.47
CA GLY A 578 -4.32 0.65 -22.18
C GLY A 578 -3.38 1.87 -22.03
N PRO A 579 -2.99 2.25 -20.81
CA PRO A 579 -2.14 3.42 -20.58
C PRO A 579 -0.73 3.23 -21.17
N ARG A 580 -0.16 4.30 -21.75
CA ARG A 580 1.27 4.35 -22.13
C ARG A 580 2.16 4.21 -20.90
N GLN A 581 3.21 3.38 -20.99
CA GLN A 581 4.05 3.06 -19.83
C GLN A 581 5.50 2.73 -20.18
N LEU A 582 6.37 2.83 -19.17
CA LEU A 582 7.75 2.34 -19.19
C LEU A 582 7.92 1.33 -18.05
N ASN A 583 7.88 0.05 -18.40
CA ASN A 583 7.93 -1.06 -17.44
C ASN A 583 9.38 -1.39 -17.06
N LEU A 584 9.81 -1.05 -15.84
CA LEU A 584 11.17 -1.37 -15.36
C LEU A 584 11.37 -2.89 -15.26
N MET A 585 12.50 -3.40 -15.76
CA MET A 585 12.82 -4.82 -15.62
C MET A 585 13.07 -5.22 -14.17
N THR A 586 12.26 -6.18 -13.70
CA THR A 586 12.51 -6.93 -12.47
C THR A 586 13.84 -7.66 -12.54
N ARG A 587 14.39 -8.05 -11.38
CA ARG A 587 15.60 -8.87 -11.24
C ARG A 587 15.52 -10.17 -12.04
N TYR A 588 14.34 -10.79 -12.06
CA TYR A 588 14.03 -11.96 -12.88
C TYR A 588 14.14 -11.64 -14.39
N HIS A 589 13.53 -10.55 -14.86
CA HIS A 589 13.63 -10.10 -16.25
C HIS A 589 15.06 -9.73 -16.65
N TYR A 590 15.79 -9.01 -15.79
CA TYR A 590 17.19 -8.66 -16.01
C TYR A 590 18.06 -9.91 -16.12
N ALA A 591 18.00 -10.84 -15.17
CA ALA A 591 18.81 -12.07 -15.18
C ALA A 591 18.55 -12.93 -16.43
N ASN A 592 17.30 -13.07 -16.86
CA ASN A 592 16.95 -13.76 -18.11
C ASN A 592 17.46 -13.02 -19.35
N ALA A 593 17.29 -11.70 -19.40
CA ALA A 593 17.77 -10.86 -20.51
C ALA A 593 19.29 -10.97 -20.67
N ILE A 594 20.06 -10.96 -19.58
CA ILE A 594 21.51 -11.20 -19.60
C ILE A 594 21.84 -12.62 -20.10
N ARG A 595 21.15 -13.65 -19.59
CA ARG A 595 21.35 -15.03 -20.03
C ARG A 595 21.15 -15.20 -21.53
N ASP A 596 20.14 -14.54 -22.10
CA ASP A 596 19.89 -14.59 -23.54
C ASP A 596 20.81 -13.67 -24.35
N LEU A 597 21.16 -12.50 -23.83
CA LEU A 597 22.01 -11.52 -24.52
C LEU A 597 23.47 -11.99 -24.64
N VAL A 598 24.06 -12.48 -23.54
CA VAL A 598 25.49 -12.87 -23.47
C VAL A 598 25.75 -14.34 -23.13
N GLY A 599 24.75 -15.12 -22.72
CA GLY A 599 24.95 -16.54 -22.37
C GLY A 599 25.50 -16.78 -20.96
N ILE A 600 25.29 -15.84 -20.03
CA ILE A 600 25.80 -15.91 -18.64
C ILE A 600 24.61 -16.00 -17.69
N ASP A 601 24.69 -16.89 -16.69
CA ASP A 601 23.74 -16.85 -15.58
C ASP A 601 24.08 -15.67 -14.66
N ALA A 602 23.13 -14.75 -14.52
CA ALA A 602 23.25 -13.54 -13.72
C ALA A 602 22.29 -13.53 -12.51
N SER A 603 21.63 -14.64 -12.21
CA SER A 603 20.72 -14.77 -11.05
C SER A 603 21.37 -14.28 -9.76
N ASP A 604 22.54 -14.84 -9.41
CA ASP A 604 23.38 -14.42 -8.26
C ASP A 604 23.71 -12.91 -8.28
N LEU A 605 23.95 -12.33 -9.47
CA LEU A 605 24.33 -10.91 -9.61
C LEU A 605 23.15 -9.95 -9.37
N THR A 606 21.92 -10.40 -9.65
CA THR A 606 20.71 -9.59 -9.40
C THR A 606 20.20 -9.65 -7.96
N THR A 607 20.76 -10.52 -7.11
CA THR A 607 20.30 -10.72 -5.72
C THR A 607 20.34 -9.43 -4.88
N ASN A 608 21.39 -8.61 -5.07
CA ASN A 608 21.61 -7.36 -4.34
C ASN A 608 20.78 -6.17 -4.87
N PHE A 609 20.18 -6.28 -6.07
CA PHE A 609 19.34 -5.22 -6.62
C PHE A 609 18.15 -4.95 -5.70
N PRO A 610 17.51 -3.77 -5.77
CA PRO A 610 16.28 -3.52 -5.04
C PRO A 610 15.18 -4.56 -5.30
N VAL A 611 14.48 -4.90 -4.22
CA VAL A 611 13.25 -5.69 -4.28
C VAL A 611 12.16 -4.80 -4.87
N GLU A 612 11.44 -5.35 -5.82
CA GLU A 612 10.38 -4.68 -6.55
C GLU A 612 9.09 -4.65 -5.71
N ALA A 613 8.29 -3.60 -5.82
CA ALA A 613 7.06 -3.49 -5.06
C ALA A 613 6.02 -4.52 -5.56
N ARG A 614 5.52 -5.40 -4.67
CA ARG A 614 4.40 -6.29 -5.00
C ARG A 614 3.08 -5.50 -4.96
N VAL A 615 2.37 -5.51 -6.08
CA VAL A 615 1.02 -4.92 -6.22
C VAL A 615 0.08 -6.04 -6.64
N LEU A 616 -0.93 -6.32 -5.79
CA LEU A 616 -1.91 -7.40 -6.01
C LEU A 616 -1.27 -8.77 -6.32
N GLY A 617 -0.14 -9.06 -5.67
CA GLY A 617 0.69 -10.26 -5.86
C GLY A 617 1.87 -10.04 -6.81
N PHE A 618 1.75 -9.20 -7.84
CA PHE A 618 2.73 -9.08 -8.92
C PHE A 618 3.79 -8.00 -8.71
N ASN A 619 5.04 -8.29 -9.06
CA ASN A 619 6.20 -7.45 -8.78
C ASN A 619 6.68 -6.58 -9.95
N ASN A 620 5.94 -6.52 -11.06
CA ASN A 620 6.29 -5.81 -12.29
C ASN A 620 5.47 -4.52 -12.51
N ASN A 621 4.99 -3.86 -11.45
CA ASN A 621 4.09 -2.72 -11.59
C ASN A 621 4.79 -1.42 -12.05
N ALA A 622 4.40 -0.89 -13.22
CA ALA A 622 4.97 0.31 -13.83
C ALA A 622 4.92 1.54 -12.93
N ALA A 623 3.84 1.72 -12.18
CA ALA A 623 3.61 2.89 -11.33
C ALA A 623 4.34 2.83 -9.98
N LYS A 624 5.00 1.70 -9.66
CA LYS A 624 5.74 1.51 -8.39
C LYS A 624 7.24 1.21 -8.58
N ASN A 625 7.67 0.73 -9.74
CA ASN A 625 9.06 0.32 -9.99
C ASN A 625 9.85 1.40 -10.75
N TYR A 626 10.82 2.04 -10.09
CA TYR A 626 11.62 3.13 -10.66
C TYR A 626 13.10 3.09 -10.22
N VAL A 627 14.00 3.60 -11.08
CA VAL A 627 15.45 3.58 -10.84
C VAL A 627 15.84 4.61 -9.77
N SER A 628 15.96 4.16 -8.53
CA SER A 628 16.59 4.90 -7.42
C SER A 628 18.13 4.87 -7.49
N ALA A 629 18.82 5.67 -6.66
CA ALA A 629 20.29 5.71 -6.66
C ALA A 629 20.93 4.32 -6.42
N ARG A 630 20.34 3.50 -5.54
CA ARG A 630 20.82 2.14 -5.28
C ARG A 630 20.58 1.18 -6.45
N HIS A 631 19.54 1.38 -7.26
CA HIS A 631 19.40 0.63 -8.52
C HIS A 631 20.61 0.89 -9.42
N LEU A 632 20.98 2.16 -9.63
CA LEU A 632 22.10 2.52 -10.50
C LEU A 632 23.44 1.95 -10.00
N ASP A 633 23.72 2.06 -8.69
CA ASP A 633 24.94 1.51 -8.09
C ASP A 633 25.07 -0.01 -8.29
N GLU A 634 23.99 -0.78 -8.10
CA GLU A 634 24.03 -2.24 -8.27
C GLU A 634 23.97 -2.66 -9.75
N TYR A 635 23.22 -1.95 -10.60
CA TYR A 635 23.20 -2.17 -12.05
C TYR A 635 24.60 -1.96 -12.66
N LEU A 636 25.35 -0.93 -12.22
CA LEU A 636 26.72 -0.69 -12.67
C LEU A 636 27.65 -1.85 -12.28
N LYS A 637 27.67 -2.25 -11.00
CA LYS A 637 28.51 -3.38 -10.52
C LYS A 637 28.21 -4.68 -11.25
N ALA A 638 26.93 -4.98 -11.47
CA ALA A 638 26.52 -6.16 -12.22
C ALA A 638 26.91 -6.03 -13.70
N ALA A 639 26.68 -4.89 -14.34
CA ALA A 639 27.04 -4.65 -15.74
C ALA A 639 28.55 -4.78 -15.98
N GLU A 640 29.40 -4.22 -15.11
CA GLU A 640 30.87 -4.41 -15.14
C GLU A 640 31.23 -5.91 -15.02
N THR A 641 30.66 -6.61 -14.03
CA THR A 641 30.91 -8.04 -13.79
C THR A 641 30.41 -8.93 -14.94
N ILE A 642 29.31 -8.54 -15.60
CA ILE A 642 28.75 -9.24 -16.76
C ILE A 642 29.61 -8.97 -17.99
N ALA A 643 30.12 -7.75 -18.17
CA ALA A 643 30.99 -7.37 -19.26
C ALA A 643 32.31 -8.16 -19.25
N GLU A 644 33.02 -8.18 -18.12
CA GLU A 644 34.27 -8.94 -17.93
C GLU A 644 34.07 -10.43 -18.29
N LYS A 645 33.00 -11.05 -17.76
CA LYS A 645 32.65 -12.44 -18.07
C LYS A 645 32.23 -12.64 -19.53
N ALA A 646 31.49 -11.70 -20.11
CA ALA A 646 31.01 -11.80 -21.49
C ALA A 646 32.18 -11.76 -22.49
N VAL A 647 33.17 -10.90 -22.24
CA VAL A 647 34.37 -10.81 -23.08
C VAL A 647 35.35 -11.95 -22.79
N THR A 648 35.53 -12.34 -21.52
CA THR A 648 36.43 -13.45 -21.14
C THR A 648 35.92 -14.83 -21.56
N GLU A 649 34.65 -15.15 -21.31
CA GLU A 649 34.08 -16.49 -21.51
C GLU A 649 33.28 -16.64 -22.81
N ARG A 650 32.71 -15.55 -23.34
CA ARG A 650 31.70 -15.59 -24.41
C ARG A 650 32.05 -14.80 -25.67
N ARG A 651 33.25 -14.22 -25.76
CA ARG A 651 33.78 -13.41 -26.88
C ARG A 651 33.35 -13.87 -28.28
N SER A 652 33.55 -15.15 -28.59
CA SER A 652 33.29 -15.73 -29.93
C SER A 652 31.82 -15.95 -30.26
N SER A 653 30.92 -15.87 -29.27
CA SER A 653 29.47 -15.87 -29.47
C SER A 653 28.88 -14.44 -29.59
N LEU A 654 29.67 -13.41 -29.27
CA LEU A 654 29.27 -12.00 -29.36
C LEU A 654 29.70 -11.33 -30.67
N LEU A 655 30.65 -11.93 -31.39
CA LEU A 655 31.22 -11.40 -32.63
C LEU A 655 30.83 -12.24 -33.85
N SER A 656 30.29 -11.58 -34.88
CA SER A 656 30.05 -12.14 -36.21
C SER A 656 31.25 -11.99 -37.16
N CYS A 657 32.35 -11.41 -36.66
CA CYS A 657 33.53 -10.99 -37.41
C CYS A 657 34.84 -11.31 -36.67
N ASP A 658 35.94 -11.43 -37.39
CA ASP A 658 37.28 -11.45 -36.79
C ASP A 658 37.56 -10.08 -36.14
N ALA A 659 37.91 -10.04 -34.85
CA ALA A 659 38.15 -8.78 -34.13
C ALA A 659 39.23 -7.87 -34.75
N GLY A 660 40.20 -8.45 -35.47
CA GLY A 660 41.21 -7.71 -36.22
C GLY A 660 40.76 -7.19 -37.60
N ALA A 661 39.51 -7.41 -38.00
CA ALA A 661 38.97 -6.95 -39.28
C ALA A 661 38.44 -5.52 -39.20
N SER A 662 38.68 -4.74 -40.25
CA SER A 662 38.22 -3.36 -40.36
C SER A 662 36.69 -3.26 -40.27
N GLY A 663 36.19 -2.56 -39.24
CA GLY A 663 34.76 -2.39 -39.00
C GLY A 663 34.11 -3.43 -38.08
N CYS A 664 34.87 -4.36 -37.47
CA CYS A 664 34.30 -5.35 -36.56
C CYS A 664 33.74 -4.72 -35.27
N SER A 665 34.32 -3.62 -34.76
CA SER A 665 33.76 -2.84 -33.64
C SER A 665 32.36 -2.27 -33.98
N ALA A 666 32.22 -1.62 -35.14
CA ALA A 666 30.94 -1.12 -35.64
C ALA A 666 29.88 -2.22 -35.84
N GLN A 667 30.28 -3.43 -36.28
CA GLN A 667 29.39 -4.59 -36.40
C GLN A 667 28.99 -5.18 -35.04
N PHE A 668 29.89 -5.16 -34.06
CA PHE A 668 29.60 -5.55 -32.69
C PHE A 668 28.62 -4.57 -32.01
N VAL A 669 28.88 -3.26 -32.08
CA VAL A 669 28.01 -2.21 -31.50
C VAL A 669 26.57 -2.33 -32.03
N GLU A 670 26.42 -2.49 -33.35
CA GLU A 670 25.10 -2.69 -33.97
C GLU A 670 24.47 -4.02 -33.53
N GLY A 671 25.17 -5.14 -33.70
CA GLY A 671 24.63 -6.48 -33.43
C GLY A 671 24.31 -6.75 -31.96
N PHE A 672 25.06 -6.14 -31.04
CA PHE A 672 24.82 -6.22 -29.60
C PHE A 672 23.73 -5.23 -29.17
N GLY A 673 23.84 -3.95 -29.54
CA GLY A 673 22.87 -2.93 -29.17
C GLY A 673 21.47 -3.19 -29.70
N ARG A 674 21.33 -3.72 -30.93
CA ARG A 674 20.03 -4.10 -31.51
C ARG A 674 19.33 -5.20 -30.70
N ARG A 675 20.07 -6.03 -29.98
CA ARG A 675 19.54 -7.08 -29.08
C ARG A 675 19.33 -6.56 -27.67
N ALA A 676 20.21 -5.70 -27.16
CA ALA A 676 20.08 -5.08 -25.84
C ALA A 676 18.84 -4.16 -25.79
N PHE A 677 18.72 -3.24 -26.74
CA PHE A 677 17.63 -2.25 -26.82
C PHE A 677 16.39 -2.77 -27.55
N ARG A 678 16.45 -3.98 -28.12
CA ARG A 678 15.32 -4.72 -28.73
C ARG A 678 14.69 -4.03 -29.97
N ARG A 679 15.37 -3.00 -30.48
CA ARG A 679 15.14 -2.27 -31.74
C ARG A 679 16.48 -1.93 -32.38
N PRO A 680 16.56 -1.59 -33.67
CA PRO A 680 17.76 -0.98 -34.26
C PRO A 680 18.22 0.26 -33.47
N LEU A 681 19.53 0.51 -33.45
CA LEU A 681 20.08 1.76 -32.95
C LEU A 681 19.75 2.88 -33.94
N ASN A 682 19.54 4.09 -33.45
CA ASN A 682 19.59 5.26 -34.33
C ASN A 682 21.06 5.64 -34.62
N SER A 683 21.28 6.50 -35.63
CA SER A 683 22.63 6.89 -36.07
C SER A 683 23.49 7.49 -34.96
N ASP A 684 22.89 8.28 -34.07
CA ASP A 684 23.59 8.99 -33.01
C ASP A 684 23.93 8.06 -31.85
N GLU A 685 23.04 7.11 -31.52
CA GLU A 685 23.32 6.01 -30.60
C GLU A 685 24.47 5.13 -31.10
N HIS A 686 24.43 4.68 -32.36
CA HIS A 686 25.49 3.86 -32.94
C HIS A 686 26.83 4.59 -32.92
N GLN A 687 26.86 5.86 -33.34
CA GLN A 687 28.07 6.68 -33.31
C GLN A 687 28.58 6.92 -31.88
N ALA A 688 27.71 7.12 -30.90
CA ALA A 688 28.10 7.31 -29.50
C ALA A 688 28.77 6.05 -28.92
N TYR A 689 28.15 4.87 -29.07
CA TYR A 689 28.71 3.62 -28.55
C TYR A 689 29.96 3.18 -29.33
N LEU A 690 30.05 3.44 -30.63
CA LEU A 690 31.29 3.22 -31.40
C LEU A 690 32.41 4.18 -30.97
N SER A 691 32.09 5.44 -30.69
CA SER A 691 33.07 6.41 -30.19
C SER A 691 33.56 6.08 -28.78
N MET A 692 32.74 5.41 -27.97
CA MET A 692 33.14 4.84 -26.67
C MET A 692 34.06 3.63 -26.85
N PHE A 693 33.69 2.68 -27.74
CA PHE A 693 34.52 1.51 -28.06
C PHE A 693 35.92 1.91 -28.52
N ASP A 694 36.00 2.83 -29.49
CA ASP A 694 37.27 3.27 -30.09
C ASP A 694 38.12 4.15 -29.14
N ALA A 695 37.59 4.56 -27.97
CA ALA A 695 38.29 5.42 -27.00
C ALA A 695 39.22 4.65 -26.04
N GLU A 696 38.87 3.41 -25.66
CA GLU A 696 39.72 2.57 -24.79
C GLU A 696 40.98 2.11 -25.53
N GLY A 697 40.83 1.76 -26.81
CA GLY A 697 41.95 1.49 -27.73
C GLY A 697 42.46 0.04 -27.74
N ASP A 698 42.08 -0.78 -26.75
CA ASP A 698 42.04 -2.24 -26.90
C ASP A 698 40.62 -2.69 -27.31
N PHE A 699 40.52 -3.81 -28.04
CA PHE A 699 39.25 -4.31 -28.54
C PHE A 699 38.39 -4.94 -27.44
N ASP A 700 39.01 -5.57 -26.44
CA ASP A 700 38.32 -6.30 -25.39
C ASP A 700 37.85 -5.33 -24.30
N GLU A 701 38.69 -4.37 -23.92
CA GLU A 701 38.31 -3.22 -23.07
C GLU A 701 37.18 -2.39 -23.73
N GLY A 702 37.25 -2.17 -25.06
CA GLY A 702 36.17 -1.52 -25.82
C GLY A 702 34.86 -2.31 -25.87
N MET A 703 34.92 -3.65 -25.93
CA MET A 703 33.73 -4.50 -25.79
C MET A 703 33.14 -4.37 -24.38
N GLU A 704 33.97 -4.40 -23.33
CA GLU A 704 33.52 -4.31 -21.94
C GLU A 704 32.84 -2.97 -21.64
N ALA A 705 33.42 -1.87 -22.13
CA ALA A 705 32.84 -0.52 -21.98
C ALA A 705 31.44 -0.41 -22.62
N VAL A 706 31.28 -0.89 -23.86
CA VAL A 706 29.99 -0.86 -24.57
C VAL A 706 28.95 -1.76 -23.91
N ILE A 707 29.32 -2.98 -23.47
CA ILE A 707 28.41 -3.88 -22.76
C ILE A 707 27.95 -3.20 -21.45
N THR A 708 28.88 -2.68 -20.66
CA THR A 708 28.58 -2.01 -19.39
C THR A 708 27.63 -0.83 -19.59
N ALA A 709 27.93 0.06 -20.54
CA ALA A 709 27.13 1.25 -20.80
C ALA A 709 25.73 0.95 -21.37
N MET A 710 25.59 -0.10 -22.19
CA MET A 710 24.28 -0.53 -22.69
C MET A 710 23.43 -1.20 -21.59
N LEU A 711 24.03 -2.03 -20.72
CA LEU A 711 23.32 -2.76 -19.65
C LEU A 711 22.79 -1.87 -18.51
N VAL A 712 23.23 -0.60 -18.43
CA VAL A 712 22.68 0.41 -17.51
C VAL A 712 21.87 1.50 -18.25
N SER A 713 21.71 1.39 -19.57
CA SER A 713 20.95 2.35 -20.37
C SER A 713 19.44 2.21 -20.10
N PRO A 714 18.64 3.30 -20.05
CA PRO A 714 17.19 3.21 -20.00
C PRO A 714 16.59 2.36 -21.14
N ASN A 715 17.18 2.41 -22.34
CA ASN A 715 16.79 1.57 -23.48
C ASN A 715 16.95 0.05 -23.22
N PHE A 716 17.82 -0.36 -22.28
CA PHE A 716 17.93 -1.74 -21.84
C PHE A 716 17.03 -2.01 -20.64
N LEU A 717 17.09 -1.15 -19.60
CA LEU A 717 16.42 -1.34 -18.31
C LEU A 717 14.89 -1.28 -18.38
N TYR A 718 14.31 -0.52 -19.31
CA TYR A 718 12.86 -0.36 -19.45
C TYR A 718 12.30 -1.09 -20.67
N ILE A 719 11.19 -1.80 -20.45
CA ILE A 719 10.28 -2.29 -21.49
C ILE A 719 9.41 -1.10 -21.92
N SER A 720 9.45 -0.75 -23.20
CA SER A 720 8.72 0.42 -23.74
C SER A 720 7.34 0.01 -24.23
N GLU A 721 6.34 0.79 -23.80
CA GLU A 721 4.97 0.76 -24.32
C GLU A 721 4.52 2.21 -24.56
N LEU A 722 5.32 2.98 -25.29
CA LEU A 722 5.10 4.39 -25.56
C LEU A 722 4.39 4.62 -26.91
N GLY A 723 4.73 3.83 -27.93
CA GLY A 723 4.12 3.90 -29.26
C GLY A 723 4.28 5.24 -30.01
N GLU A 724 3.83 5.24 -31.26
CA GLU A 724 3.77 6.42 -32.13
C GLU A 724 2.33 6.95 -32.22
N GLN A 725 2.16 8.28 -32.23
CA GLN A 725 0.84 8.90 -32.16
C GLN A 725 0.07 8.74 -33.48
N THR A 726 -1.15 8.19 -33.38
CA THR A 726 -2.08 8.01 -34.50
C THR A 726 -3.10 9.16 -34.58
N GLY A 727 -3.82 9.24 -35.71
CA GLY A 727 -4.75 10.33 -35.99
C GLY A 727 -5.99 10.43 -35.09
N SER A 728 -6.25 9.45 -34.21
CA SER A 728 -7.34 9.48 -33.22
C SER A 728 -6.93 10.02 -31.85
N GLY A 729 -5.63 10.28 -31.63
CA GLY A 729 -5.08 10.58 -30.31
C GLY A 729 -4.52 9.35 -29.57
N ASN A 730 -4.90 8.14 -30.00
CA ASN A 730 -4.30 6.87 -29.54
C ASN A 730 -2.85 6.74 -30.04
N TYR A 731 -2.07 5.89 -29.40
CA TYR A 731 -0.70 5.55 -29.79
C TYR A 731 -0.64 4.08 -30.20
N GLU A 732 0.00 3.79 -31.33
CA GLU A 732 0.20 2.43 -31.83
C GLU A 732 1.63 1.99 -31.49
N LEU A 733 1.79 0.82 -30.86
CA LEU A 733 3.11 0.30 -30.53
C LEU A 733 3.91 0.00 -31.79
N THR A 734 5.18 0.38 -31.79
CA THR A 734 6.10 0.03 -32.88
C THR A 734 6.26 -1.50 -32.97
N PRO A 735 6.55 -2.08 -34.16
CA PRO A 735 6.75 -3.54 -34.29
C PRO A 735 7.82 -4.11 -33.35
N HIS A 736 8.80 -3.32 -32.92
CA HIS A 736 9.81 -3.69 -31.94
C HIS A 736 9.32 -3.64 -30.48
N GLU A 737 8.42 -2.72 -30.14
CA GLU A 737 7.69 -2.74 -28.85
C GLU A 737 6.72 -3.93 -28.80
N VAL A 738 5.98 -4.20 -29.87
CA VAL A 738 5.10 -5.39 -29.98
C VAL A 738 5.89 -6.69 -29.85
N ALA A 739 7.04 -6.79 -30.53
CA ALA A 739 7.97 -7.92 -30.34
C ALA A 739 8.48 -8.05 -28.90
N THR A 740 8.79 -6.92 -28.24
CA THR A 740 9.22 -6.89 -26.85
C THR A 740 8.09 -7.33 -25.91
N GLN A 741 6.85 -6.89 -26.12
CA GLN A 741 5.71 -7.29 -25.31
C GLN A 741 5.46 -8.80 -25.46
N LEU A 742 5.39 -9.32 -26.69
CA LEU A 742 5.30 -10.76 -26.96
C LEU A 742 6.40 -11.57 -26.24
N SER A 743 7.66 -11.11 -26.25
CA SER A 743 8.76 -11.85 -25.61
C SER A 743 8.72 -11.79 -24.08
N PHE A 744 8.36 -10.64 -23.49
CA PHE A 744 8.26 -10.51 -22.05
C PHE A 744 7.02 -11.21 -21.49
N THR A 745 5.84 -11.09 -22.10
CA THR A 745 4.62 -11.79 -21.66
C THR A 745 4.72 -13.32 -21.72
N TYR A 746 5.40 -13.90 -22.71
CA TYR A 746 5.46 -15.37 -22.88
C TYR A 746 6.79 -16.02 -22.51
N GLN A 747 7.89 -15.27 -22.34
CA GLN A 747 9.21 -15.83 -22.01
C GLN A 747 9.98 -15.05 -20.92
N GLY A 748 9.48 -13.91 -20.44
CA GLY A 748 10.12 -13.11 -19.39
C GLY A 748 11.53 -12.64 -19.74
N THR A 749 11.79 -12.36 -21.02
CA THR A 749 13.12 -12.06 -21.58
C THR A 749 13.05 -11.31 -22.91
N ILE A 750 14.21 -10.91 -23.46
CA ILE A 750 14.33 -10.21 -24.74
C ILE A 750 13.83 -11.04 -25.95
N PRO A 751 13.38 -10.39 -27.04
CA PRO A 751 12.94 -11.08 -28.25
C PRO A 751 14.03 -11.97 -28.87
N ASP A 752 13.62 -13.15 -29.35
CA ASP A 752 14.52 -14.02 -30.11
C ASP A 752 14.74 -13.53 -31.55
N ALA A 753 15.71 -14.12 -32.25
CA ALA A 753 16.08 -13.70 -33.60
C ALA A 753 14.94 -13.85 -34.64
N THR A 754 13.97 -14.74 -34.40
CA THR A 754 12.80 -14.92 -35.26
C THR A 754 11.79 -13.78 -35.03
N LEU A 755 11.53 -13.43 -33.78
CA LEU A 755 10.62 -12.34 -33.42
C LEU A 755 11.18 -10.97 -33.80
N MET A 756 12.48 -10.75 -33.57
CA MET A 756 13.21 -9.58 -34.04
C MET A 756 13.23 -9.45 -35.59
N ALA A 757 13.14 -10.56 -36.33
CA ALA A 757 13.07 -10.52 -37.79
C ALA A 757 11.64 -10.27 -38.30
N ALA A 758 10.61 -10.68 -37.54
CA ALA A 758 9.22 -10.33 -37.82
C ALA A 758 8.96 -8.83 -37.59
N ALA A 759 9.54 -8.25 -36.55
CA ALA A 759 9.49 -6.79 -36.31
C ALA A 759 10.14 -5.99 -37.44
N ASP A 760 11.38 -6.32 -37.83
CA ASP A 760 12.09 -5.67 -38.96
C ASP A 760 11.34 -5.79 -40.31
N ALA A 761 10.47 -6.78 -40.45
CA ALA A 761 9.72 -7.06 -41.68
C ALA A 761 8.27 -6.55 -41.67
N ASP A 762 7.84 -5.88 -40.60
CA ASP A 762 6.46 -5.45 -40.37
C ASP A 762 5.45 -6.62 -40.47
N GLN A 763 5.76 -7.70 -39.73
CA GLN A 763 4.99 -8.96 -39.65
C GLN A 763 4.48 -9.22 -38.24
N LEU A 764 4.09 -8.16 -37.52
CA LEU A 764 3.48 -8.17 -36.19
C LEU A 764 2.29 -7.17 -36.10
N ASN A 765 1.59 -6.96 -37.21
CA ASN A 765 0.55 -5.92 -37.38
C ASN A 765 -0.86 -6.48 -37.66
N THR A 766 -1.05 -7.81 -37.63
CA THR A 766 -2.38 -8.44 -37.66
C THR A 766 -2.54 -9.51 -36.56
N PRO A 767 -3.77 -9.74 -36.05
CA PRO A 767 -3.99 -10.68 -34.95
C PRO A 767 -3.46 -12.10 -35.24
N GLU A 768 -3.60 -12.59 -36.48
CA GLU A 768 -3.11 -13.92 -36.88
C GLU A 768 -1.57 -14.02 -36.85
N GLN A 769 -0.85 -12.91 -37.06
CA GLN A 769 0.61 -12.87 -36.92
C GLN A 769 1.01 -12.89 -35.44
N LEU A 770 0.31 -12.11 -34.60
CA LEU A 770 0.56 -12.04 -33.16
C LEU A 770 0.29 -13.39 -32.48
N GLU A 771 -0.85 -14.01 -32.79
CA GLU A 771 -1.22 -15.36 -32.35
C GLU A 771 -0.17 -16.40 -32.77
N ALA A 772 0.28 -16.37 -34.04
CA ALA A 772 1.29 -17.30 -34.53
C ALA A 772 2.63 -17.16 -33.79
N GLN A 773 2.99 -15.96 -33.32
CA GLN A 773 4.15 -15.76 -32.45
C GLN A 773 3.86 -16.19 -31.01
N ALA A 774 2.71 -15.84 -30.41
CA ALA A 774 2.34 -16.25 -29.06
C ALA A 774 2.38 -17.78 -28.90
N ARG A 775 1.71 -18.51 -29.80
CA ARG A 775 1.72 -19.98 -29.82
C ARG A 775 3.14 -20.57 -29.99
N ARG A 776 4.00 -19.93 -30.78
CA ARG A 776 5.41 -20.34 -30.96
C ARG A 776 6.25 -20.08 -29.70
N LEU A 777 6.02 -18.97 -29.01
CA LEU A 777 6.77 -18.58 -27.81
C LEU A 777 6.38 -19.46 -26.61
N LEU A 778 5.09 -19.79 -26.47
CA LEU A 778 4.55 -20.70 -25.46
C LEU A 778 5.10 -22.13 -25.56
N GLN A 779 5.46 -22.61 -26.76
CA GLN A 779 6.07 -23.94 -26.97
C GLN A 779 7.53 -24.06 -26.47
N SER A 780 8.07 -23.05 -25.79
CA SER A 780 9.47 -23.02 -25.34
C SER A 780 9.67 -23.41 -23.88
N ASP A 781 10.85 -23.94 -23.54
CA ASP A 781 11.25 -24.17 -22.15
C ASP A 781 11.26 -22.86 -21.32
N LYS A 782 11.46 -21.71 -21.98
CA LYS A 782 11.39 -20.38 -21.35
C LYS A 782 9.97 -20.04 -20.87
N ALA A 783 8.96 -20.36 -21.68
CA ALA A 783 7.56 -20.17 -21.30
C ALA A 783 7.21 -21.04 -20.08
N ARG A 784 7.71 -22.28 -20.02
CA ARG A 784 7.53 -23.14 -18.84
C ARG A 784 8.15 -22.55 -17.56
N VAL A 785 9.34 -21.95 -17.66
CA VAL A 785 9.95 -21.22 -16.53
C VAL A 785 9.16 -19.96 -16.18
N HIS A 786 8.71 -19.19 -17.17
CA HIS A 786 8.03 -17.92 -16.96
C HIS A 786 6.61 -18.06 -16.41
N LEU A 787 5.83 -19.02 -16.90
CA LEU A 787 4.49 -19.32 -16.40
C LEU A 787 4.53 -20.05 -15.04
N GLY A 788 5.61 -20.80 -14.76
CA GLY A 788 5.91 -21.24 -13.40
C GLY A 788 6.13 -20.05 -12.44
N HIS A 789 6.75 -18.98 -12.92
CA HIS A 789 6.92 -17.74 -12.16
C HIS A 789 5.64 -16.92 -12.03
N PHE A 790 4.76 -16.90 -13.06
CA PHE A 790 3.39 -16.37 -12.91
C PHE A 790 2.65 -17.04 -11.75
N ALA A 791 2.67 -18.38 -11.69
CA ALA A 791 1.98 -19.14 -10.64
C ALA A 791 2.52 -18.85 -9.23
N GLU A 792 3.82 -18.60 -9.07
CA GLU A 792 4.39 -18.13 -7.79
C GLU A 792 3.83 -16.77 -7.35
N GLN A 793 3.73 -15.82 -8.28
CA GLN A 793 3.31 -14.46 -7.96
C GLN A 793 1.80 -14.36 -7.73
N TRP A 794 1.01 -15.02 -8.58
CA TRP A 794 -0.44 -15.11 -8.45
C TRP A 794 -0.86 -15.74 -7.11
N LEU A 795 -0.16 -16.79 -6.69
CA LEU A 795 -0.47 -17.55 -5.47
C LEU A 795 0.32 -17.09 -4.23
N GLU A 796 1.13 -16.04 -4.36
CA GLU A 796 2.05 -15.53 -3.33
C GLU A 796 2.88 -16.66 -2.68
N SER A 797 3.35 -17.60 -3.51
CA SER A 797 3.86 -18.92 -3.10
C SER A 797 5.35 -19.13 -3.39
N ASP A 798 6.12 -18.05 -3.42
CA ASP A 798 7.59 -18.09 -3.58
C ASP A 798 8.32 -18.46 -2.26
N PRO A 799 9.63 -18.82 -2.31
CA PRO A 799 10.38 -19.27 -1.13
C PRO A 799 10.53 -18.26 0.02
N ALA A 800 10.35 -16.96 -0.24
CA ALA A 800 10.30 -15.92 0.78
C ALA A 800 8.91 -15.86 1.45
N SER A 801 7.82 -15.92 0.67
CA SER A 801 6.45 -15.96 1.21
C SER A 801 6.18 -17.16 2.11
N MET A 802 6.78 -18.33 1.82
CA MET A 802 6.73 -19.49 2.73
C MET A 802 7.35 -19.22 4.12
N GLY A 803 8.16 -18.17 4.26
CA GLY A 803 8.64 -17.66 5.54
C GLY A 803 9.47 -18.64 6.37
N SER A 804 9.76 -18.24 7.61
CA SER A 804 10.35 -19.12 8.63
C SER A 804 9.27 -19.73 9.50
N LYS A 805 9.40 -21.03 9.78
CA LYS A 805 8.51 -21.82 10.65
C LYS A 805 9.29 -22.21 11.91
N ASP A 806 8.61 -22.29 13.06
CA ASP A 806 9.23 -22.70 14.32
C ASP A 806 9.67 -24.18 14.23
N PRO A 807 10.98 -24.49 14.30
CA PRO A 807 11.48 -25.86 14.17
C PRO A 807 11.12 -26.76 15.36
N ASN A 808 10.62 -26.21 16.48
CA ASN A 808 10.12 -26.99 17.61
C ASN A 808 8.69 -27.49 17.36
N LEU A 809 7.90 -26.73 16.60
CA LEU A 809 6.51 -27.04 16.26
C LEU A 809 6.40 -27.79 14.92
N PHE A 810 7.25 -27.44 13.96
CA PHE A 810 7.29 -28.02 12.62
C PHE A 810 8.66 -28.68 12.29
N PRO A 811 9.18 -29.62 13.11
CA PRO A 811 10.52 -30.19 12.97
C PRO A 811 10.78 -30.99 11.68
N ARG A 812 9.74 -31.25 10.88
CA ARG A 812 9.84 -31.90 9.56
C ARG A 812 9.97 -30.90 8.41
N PHE A 813 9.64 -29.63 8.63
CA PHE A 813 9.76 -28.57 7.61
C PHE A 813 11.19 -28.01 7.64
N ASN A 814 11.91 -28.17 6.52
CA ASN A 814 13.31 -27.80 6.39
C ASN A 814 13.59 -27.22 4.99
N GLY A 815 14.85 -26.86 4.70
CA GLY A 815 15.24 -26.29 3.41
C GLY A 815 14.89 -27.18 2.20
N ASP A 816 15.16 -28.48 2.30
CA ASP A 816 14.91 -29.44 1.23
C ASP A 816 13.41 -29.61 0.95
N VAL A 817 12.58 -29.61 2.00
CA VAL A 817 11.12 -29.63 1.89
C VAL A 817 10.58 -28.32 1.30
N ARG A 818 11.06 -27.15 1.75
CA ARG A 818 10.64 -25.85 1.21
C ARG A 818 10.97 -25.72 -0.28
N GLU A 819 12.17 -26.10 -0.69
CA GLU A 819 12.57 -26.07 -2.11
C GLU A 819 11.82 -27.12 -2.94
N ALA A 820 11.53 -28.30 -2.37
CA ALA A 820 10.69 -29.29 -3.05
C ALA A 820 9.23 -28.82 -3.23
N MET A 821 8.65 -28.08 -2.26
CA MET A 821 7.32 -27.46 -2.37
C MET A 821 7.26 -26.37 -3.45
N HIS A 822 8.29 -25.52 -3.51
CA HIS A 822 8.44 -24.50 -4.54
C HIS A 822 8.54 -25.13 -5.95
N ARG A 823 9.36 -26.19 -6.09
CA ARG A 823 9.46 -26.96 -7.34
C ARG A 823 8.19 -27.76 -7.66
N GLU A 824 7.45 -28.25 -6.66
CA GLU A 824 6.15 -28.89 -6.82
C GLU A 824 5.16 -27.95 -7.52
N LEU A 825 5.01 -26.71 -7.03
CA LEU A 825 4.09 -25.74 -7.62
C LEU A 825 4.42 -25.47 -9.09
N ARG A 826 5.70 -25.20 -9.41
CA ARG A 826 6.16 -25.03 -10.79
C ARG A 826 5.86 -26.26 -11.65
N ALA A 827 6.10 -27.46 -11.15
CA ALA A 827 5.90 -28.70 -11.90
C ALA A 827 4.41 -29.00 -12.13
N PHE A 828 3.57 -28.80 -11.11
CA PHE A 828 2.12 -28.98 -11.19
C PHE A 828 1.48 -28.03 -12.22
N PHE A 829 1.73 -26.73 -12.09
CA PHE A 829 1.13 -25.73 -12.99
C PHE A 829 1.56 -25.95 -14.44
N ASN A 830 2.85 -26.21 -14.67
CA ASN A 830 3.36 -26.54 -16.01
C ASN A 830 2.76 -27.83 -16.57
N HIS A 831 2.55 -28.85 -15.74
CA HIS A 831 1.97 -30.11 -16.21
C HIS A 831 0.52 -29.90 -16.68
N VAL A 832 -0.29 -29.18 -15.91
CA VAL A 832 -1.67 -28.86 -16.30
C VAL A 832 -1.73 -28.03 -17.59
N VAL A 833 -0.92 -26.96 -17.69
CA VAL A 833 -0.92 -26.07 -18.86
C VAL A 833 -0.40 -26.77 -20.13
N PHE A 834 0.66 -27.58 -20.05
CA PHE A 834 1.41 -28.01 -21.24
C PHE A 834 1.43 -29.52 -21.54
N ASP A 835 1.19 -30.39 -20.55
CA ASP A 835 1.46 -31.83 -20.64
C ASP A 835 0.25 -32.73 -20.31
N SER A 836 -0.82 -32.15 -19.75
CA SER A 836 -2.06 -32.83 -19.36
C SER A 836 -3.25 -32.30 -20.20
N THR A 837 -4.33 -31.81 -19.58
CA THR A 837 -5.55 -31.44 -20.31
C THR A 837 -5.54 -30.02 -20.89
N GLY A 838 -4.66 -29.14 -20.39
CA GLY A 838 -4.67 -27.70 -20.70
C GLY A 838 -5.73 -26.90 -19.94
N ARG A 839 -6.61 -27.56 -19.15
CA ARG A 839 -7.84 -26.95 -18.64
C ARG A 839 -7.68 -26.30 -17.27
N PHE A 840 -8.40 -25.20 -17.07
CA PHE A 840 -8.48 -24.50 -15.79
C PHE A 840 -9.02 -25.38 -14.66
N ASP A 841 -9.98 -26.26 -14.94
CA ASP A 841 -10.61 -27.08 -13.90
C ASP A 841 -9.70 -28.19 -13.35
N GLU A 842 -8.73 -28.66 -14.14
CA GLU A 842 -7.69 -29.58 -13.67
C GLU A 842 -6.81 -28.96 -12.56
N LEU A 843 -6.56 -27.64 -12.60
CA LEU A 843 -5.80 -26.95 -11.54
C LEU A 843 -6.41 -27.15 -10.15
N PHE A 844 -7.72 -27.33 -10.05
CA PHE A 844 -8.44 -27.49 -8.78
C PHE A 844 -8.89 -28.93 -8.52
N THR A 845 -9.16 -29.71 -9.57
CA THR A 845 -9.74 -31.07 -9.44
C THR A 845 -8.71 -32.20 -9.44
N ALA A 846 -7.46 -31.93 -9.85
CA ALA A 846 -6.41 -32.95 -9.96
C ALA A 846 -6.27 -33.86 -8.73
N ASP A 847 -6.02 -35.14 -8.97
CA ASP A 847 -5.82 -36.18 -7.97
C ASP A 847 -4.35 -36.62 -7.85
N TYR A 848 -3.42 -35.72 -8.15
CA TYR A 848 -1.98 -35.99 -8.12
C TYR A 848 -1.15 -34.80 -7.59
N VAL A 849 0.10 -35.08 -7.27
CA VAL A 849 1.13 -34.14 -6.80
C VAL A 849 2.48 -34.42 -7.46
N PHE A 850 3.40 -33.46 -7.42
CA PHE A 850 4.76 -33.60 -7.93
C PHE A 850 5.77 -33.62 -6.78
N VAL A 851 6.31 -34.80 -6.47
CA VAL A 851 7.12 -35.02 -5.25
C VAL A 851 8.48 -35.66 -5.55
N ASN A 852 9.53 -35.23 -4.83
CA ASN A 852 10.80 -35.94 -4.69
C ASN A 852 10.81 -36.74 -3.37
N GLU A 853 11.92 -37.39 -3.01
CA GLU A 853 12.02 -38.18 -1.77
C GLU A 853 11.69 -37.37 -0.50
N ALA A 854 12.17 -36.12 -0.41
CA ALA A 854 11.96 -35.26 0.76
C ALA A 854 10.47 -34.87 0.93
N LEU A 855 9.82 -34.43 -0.15
CA LEU A 855 8.41 -34.04 -0.10
C LEU A 855 7.48 -35.25 0.02
N ALA A 856 7.85 -36.38 -0.57
CA ALA A 856 7.11 -37.63 -0.44
C ALA A 856 7.14 -38.17 1.00
N ASP A 857 8.29 -38.13 1.70
CA ASP A 857 8.31 -38.40 3.15
C ASP A 857 7.40 -37.40 3.88
N TYR A 858 7.57 -36.09 3.63
CA TYR A 858 6.80 -35.04 4.30
C TYR A 858 5.28 -35.28 4.19
N TYR A 859 4.78 -35.65 3.01
CA TYR A 859 3.37 -35.99 2.76
C TYR A 859 2.95 -37.42 3.14
N GLY A 860 3.89 -38.31 3.48
CA GLY A 860 3.60 -39.73 3.77
C GLY A 860 3.30 -40.58 2.53
N LEU A 861 3.78 -40.18 1.36
CA LEU A 861 3.58 -40.87 0.08
C LEU A 861 4.71 -41.90 -0.16
N PRO A 862 4.43 -43.22 -0.19
CA PRO A 862 5.46 -44.23 -0.31
C PRO A 862 5.95 -44.43 -1.76
N GLY A 863 7.20 -44.86 -1.92
CA GLY A 863 7.74 -45.36 -3.20
C GLY A 863 8.51 -44.36 -4.06
N VAL A 864 8.68 -43.12 -3.58
CA VAL A 864 9.52 -42.09 -4.21
C VAL A 864 10.96 -42.18 -3.67
N SER A 865 11.96 -41.75 -4.45
CA SER A 865 13.38 -41.84 -4.10
C SER A 865 14.25 -40.95 -4.99
N GLY A 866 15.26 -40.29 -4.43
CA GLY A 866 16.06 -39.26 -5.07
C GLY A 866 15.35 -37.91 -5.22
N ASP A 867 16.11 -36.90 -5.63
CA ASP A 867 15.66 -35.49 -5.73
C ASP A 867 14.79 -35.17 -6.97
N GLN A 868 14.71 -36.07 -7.95
CA GLN A 868 13.89 -35.83 -9.14
C GLN A 868 12.39 -35.93 -8.80
N LEU A 869 11.65 -34.84 -9.05
CA LEU A 869 10.20 -34.81 -8.91
C LEU A 869 9.54 -35.86 -9.79
N ARG A 870 8.45 -36.46 -9.30
CA ARG A 870 7.61 -37.42 -10.01
C ARG A 870 6.15 -37.10 -9.75
N LEU A 871 5.31 -37.23 -10.77
CA LEU A 871 3.86 -37.26 -10.60
C LEU A 871 3.51 -38.50 -9.79
N VAL A 872 2.83 -38.30 -8.66
CA VAL A 872 2.31 -39.35 -7.78
C VAL A 872 0.82 -39.10 -7.56
N GLN A 873 0.02 -40.15 -7.74
CA GLN A 873 -1.42 -40.12 -7.53
C GLN A 873 -1.75 -40.12 -6.03
N ASP A 874 -2.60 -39.20 -5.61
CA ASP A 874 -3.03 -38.98 -4.24
C ASP A 874 -4.15 -39.96 -3.83
N THR A 875 -3.79 -41.24 -3.70
CA THR A 875 -4.77 -42.32 -3.45
C THR A 875 -5.43 -42.28 -2.07
N ASN A 876 -5.13 -41.28 -1.24
CA ASN A 876 -5.74 -41.06 0.08
C ASN A 876 -6.72 -39.87 0.12
N GLY A 877 -6.76 -39.04 -0.94
CA GLY A 877 -7.69 -37.91 -1.07
C GLY A 877 -7.28 -36.63 -0.33
N ILE A 878 -6.11 -36.57 0.32
CA ILE A 878 -5.64 -35.45 1.14
C ILE A 878 -5.04 -34.31 0.30
N ARG A 879 -4.25 -34.63 -0.73
CA ARG A 879 -3.58 -33.66 -1.61
C ARG A 879 -4.36 -33.48 -2.92
N GLY A 880 -3.70 -32.99 -3.96
CA GLY A 880 -4.27 -32.79 -5.29
C GLY A 880 -5.04 -31.48 -5.43
N GLY A 881 -4.83 -30.82 -6.56
CA GLY A 881 -5.29 -29.46 -6.80
C GLY A 881 -4.42 -28.40 -6.11
N LEU A 882 -4.45 -27.20 -6.69
CA LEU A 882 -3.64 -26.03 -6.41
C LEU A 882 -3.68 -25.59 -4.94
N LEU A 883 -4.86 -25.63 -4.30
CA LEU A 883 -4.99 -25.24 -2.90
C LEU A 883 -4.31 -26.21 -1.95
N ALA A 884 -4.23 -27.50 -2.29
CA ALA A 884 -3.65 -28.54 -1.43
C ALA A 884 -2.12 -28.67 -1.55
N LEU A 885 -1.48 -27.90 -2.44
CA LEU A 885 -0.03 -27.90 -2.65
C LEU A 885 0.72 -27.32 -1.44
N GLY A 886 1.95 -27.78 -1.22
CA GLY A 886 2.73 -27.42 -0.04
C GLY A 886 3.10 -25.95 0.02
N ALA A 887 3.48 -25.36 -1.11
CA ALA A 887 3.88 -23.95 -1.18
C ALA A 887 2.74 -23.00 -0.80
N VAL A 888 1.54 -23.23 -1.34
CA VAL A 888 0.33 -22.45 -1.03
C VAL A 888 -0.04 -22.57 0.45
N MET A 889 -0.07 -23.80 0.98
CA MET A 889 -0.38 -24.06 2.39
C MET A 889 0.64 -23.47 3.37
N ALA A 890 1.93 -23.43 3.00
CA ALA A 890 3.02 -22.92 3.83
C ALA A 890 3.17 -21.39 3.74
N SER A 891 2.91 -20.76 2.59
CA SER A 891 2.90 -19.30 2.48
C SER A 891 1.73 -18.69 3.24
N HIS A 892 0.53 -19.22 3.03
CA HIS A 892 -0.67 -18.77 3.75
C HIS A 892 -0.78 -19.47 5.11
N GLY A 893 0.26 -19.36 5.94
CA GLY A 893 0.38 -20.02 7.24
C GLY A 893 1.27 -19.26 8.20
N HIS A 894 0.92 -19.19 9.49
CA HIS A 894 1.75 -18.49 10.48
C HIS A 894 3.04 -19.29 10.78
N ALA A 895 3.98 -18.65 11.49
CA ALA A 895 5.26 -19.27 11.85
C ALA A 895 5.10 -20.41 12.87
N ASN A 896 4.02 -20.40 13.65
CA ASN A 896 3.77 -21.25 14.82
C ASN A 896 2.46 -22.06 14.76
N GLU A 897 1.51 -21.73 13.87
CA GLU A 897 0.20 -22.39 13.77
C GLU A 897 -0.43 -22.22 12.38
N SER A 898 -1.56 -22.88 12.13
CA SER A 898 -2.36 -22.66 10.91
C SER A 898 -2.97 -21.25 10.90
N ALA A 899 -3.38 -20.77 9.72
CA ALA A 899 -3.83 -19.39 9.52
C ALA A 899 -5.17 -19.35 8.76
N PRO A 900 -6.30 -19.74 9.39
CA PRO A 900 -7.58 -19.83 8.68
C PRO A 900 -8.01 -18.48 8.08
N ILE A 901 -7.78 -17.36 8.78
CA ILE A 901 -8.20 -16.03 8.30
C ILE A 901 -7.38 -15.59 7.07
N PRO A 902 -6.03 -15.61 7.06
CA PRO A 902 -5.24 -15.41 5.85
C PRO A 902 -5.61 -16.36 4.70
N ARG A 903 -5.80 -17.66 4.96
CA ARG A 903 -6.17 -18.63 3.90
C ARG A 903 -7.54 -18.34 3.28
N GLY A 904 -8.53 -17.92 4.07
CA GLY A 904 -9.83 -17.48 3.56
C GLY A 904 -9.73 -16.20 2.72
N ASN A 905 -8.97 -15.21 3.20
CA ASN A 905 -8.76 -13.94 2.50
C ASN A 905 -8.00 -14.13 1.18
N PHE A 906 -6.96 -14.98 1.18
CA PHE A 906 -6.20 -15.38 -0.02
C PHE A 906 -7.12 -15.93 -1.12
N VAL A 907 -8.01 -16.88 -0.82
CA VAL A 907 -8.94 -17.43 -1.83
C VAL A 907 -9.82 -16.34 -2.42
N ARG A 908 -10.39 -15.47 -1.58
CA ARG A 908 -11.23 -14.33 -2.04
C ARG A 908 -10.46 -13.40 -2.96
N ARG A 909 -9.35 -12.83 -2.49
CA ARG A 909 -8.61 -11.76 -3.21
C ARG A 909 -7.75 -12.25 -4.38
N ARG A 910 -7.21 -13.48 -4.32
CA ARG A 910 -6.29 -14.01 -5.36
C ARG A 910 -6.96 -14.96 -6.34
N LEU A 911 -7.95 -15.74 -5.91
CA LEU A 911 -8.57 -16.75 -6.76
C LEU A 911 -9.97 -16.39 -7.25
N MET A 912 -10.75 -15.63 -6.47
CA MET A 912 -12.09 -15.16 -6.84
C MET A 912 -12.14 -13.68 -7.23
N CYS A 913 -11.02 -12.94 -7.04
CA CYS A 913 -10.90 -11.49 -7.27
C CYS A 913 -11.96 -10.65 -6.51
N GLN A 914 -12.45 -11.19 -5.39
CA GLN A 914 -13.41 -10.57 -4.49
C GLN A 914 -12.63 -9.85 -3.38
N ASP A 915 -12.41 -8.55 -3.54
CA ASP A 915 -11.69 -7.74 -2.56
C ASP A 915 -12.60 -7.33 -1.39
N LEU A 916 -12.24 -7.80 -0.20
CA LEU A 916 -12.85 -7.39 1.07
C LEU A 916 -12.24 -6.05 1.52
N PRO A 917 -13.03 -5.14 2.12
CA PRO A 917 -12.50 -3.90 2.70
C PRO A 917 -11.52 -4.20 3.86
N PRO A 918 -10.63 -3.26 4.22
CA PRO A 918 -9.94 -3.35 5.50
C PRO A 918 -10.93 -3.28 6.67
N PRO A 919 -10.63 -3.90 7.83
CA PRO A 919 -11.39 -3.68 9.05
C PRO A 919 -11.26 -2.22 9.53
N PRO A 920 -12.22 -1.68 10.31
CA PRO A 920 -12.13 -0.36 10.91
C PRO A 920 -10.85 -0.17 11.76
N GLU A 921 -10.27 1.03 11.76
CA GLU A 921 -9.01 1.33 12.45
C GLU A 921 -9.09 1.23 13.98
N ASP A 922 -10.29 1.36 14.55
CA ASP A 922 -10.58 1.22 15.97
C ASP A 922 -10.85 -0.23 16.42
N LEU A 923 -10.99 -1.17 15.47
CA LEU A 923 -11.25 -2.59 15.76
C LEU A 923 -9.94 -3.33 16.09
N ASP A 924 -9.87 -3.95 17.27
CA ASP A 924 -8.76 -4.84 17.61
C ASP A 924 -8.77 -6.09 16.70
N THR A 925 -7.87 -6.09 15.73
CA THR A 925 -7.67 -7.16 14.73
C THR A 925 -6.64 -8.20 15.16
N SER A 926 -6.12 -8.13 16.39
CA SER A 926 -5.11 -9.07 16.87
C SER A 926 -5.65 -10.51 16.96
N GLY A 927 -4.80 -11.46 16.54
CA GLY A 927 -5.15 -12.88 16.55
C GLY A 927 -5.35 -13.41 17.99
N PRO A 928 -6.27 -14.36 18.20
CA PRO A 928 -6.57 -14.87 19.54
C PRO A 928 -5.36 -15.56 20.16
N ALA A 929 -5.05 -15.17 21.40
CA ALA A 929 -3.90 -15.68 22.15
C ALA A 929 -3.85 -17.23 22.18
N PRO A 930 -2.66 -17.86 22.15
CA PRO A 930 -2.54 -19.31 22.14
C PRO A 930 -3.17 -20.00 23.36
N ASP A 931 -4.13 -20.88 23.11
CA ASP A 931 -4.77 -21.74 24.12
C ASP A 931 -4.57 -23.23 23.74
N PRO A 932 -3.76 -23.99 24.49
CA PRO A 932 -3.52 -25.41 24.21
C PRO A 932 -4.71 -26.32 24.57
N SER A 933 -5.84 -25.77 25.04
CA SER A 933 -7.09 -26.49 25.29
C SER A 933 -8.09 -26.36 24.13
N GLN A 934 -7.77 -25.62 23.07
CA GLN A 934 -8.61 -25.36 21.89
C GLN A 934 -7.83 -25.62 20.59
N THR A 935 -8.50 -26.00 19.51
CA THR A 935 -7.93 -25.96 18.15
C THR A 935 -7.77 -24.52 17.67
N THR A 936 -6.88 -24.27 16.69
CA THR A 936 -6.74 -22.95 16.07
C THR A 936 -8.08 -22.46 15.50
N ARG A 937 -8.82 -23.31 14.78
CA ARG A 937 -10.24 -23.07 14.43
C ARG A 937 -11.06 -22.55 15.61
N GLU A 938 -11.17 -23.31 16.71
CA GLU A 938 -12.01 -22.94 17.85
C GLU A 938 -11.62 -21.57 18.44
N ARG A 939 -10.32 -21.24 18.52
CA ARG A 939 -9.88 -19.91 19.00
C ARG A 939 -10.34 -18.78 18.08
N PHE A 940 -10.20 -18.95 16.76
CA PHE A 940 -10.60 -17.93 15.79
C PHE A 940 -12.12 -17.82 15.69
N GLU A 941 -12.84 -18.94 15.64
CA GLU A 941 -14.31 -19.01 15.64
C GLU A 941 -14.92 -18.34 16.88
N ALA A 942 -14.29 -18.50 18.06
CA ALA A 942 -14.68 -17.82 19.30
C ALA A 942 -14.30 -16.33 19.34
N ARG A 943 -13.28 -15.88 18.61
CA ARG A 943 -12.85 -14.47 18.54
C ARG A 943 -13.68 -13.66 17.54
N THR A 944 -14.04 -14.24 16.40
CA THR A 944 -14.68 -13.53 15.29
C THR A 944 -16.19 -13.72 15.23
N GLY A 945 -16.75 -14.66 16.00
CA GLY A 945 -18.19 -14.99 16.01
C GLY A 945 -19.09 -13.98 16.75
N GLY A 946 -18.59 -12.78 17.06
CA GLY A 946 -19.38 -11.66 17.55
C GLY A 946 -19.78 -10.72 16.40
N ASP A 947 -20.91 -10.03 16.57
CA ASP A 947 -21.63 -9.34 15.49
C ASP A 947 -20.74 -8.42 14.63
N ASP A 948 -19.94 -7.54 15.28
CA ASP A 948 -19.07 -6.56 14.59
C ASP A 948 -18.05 -7.21 13.64
N CYS A 949 -17.51 -8.36 14.01
CA CYS A 949 -16.53 -9.10 13.21
C CYS A 949 -17.22 -9.90 12.08
N GLN A 950 -18.43 -10.40 12.34
CA GLN A 950 -19.03 -11.43 11.50
C GLN A 950 -19.48 -10.91 10.14
N THR A 951 -19.68 -9.59 9.97
CA THR A 951 -19.89 -8.91 8.68
C THR A 951 -18.88 -9.33 7.60
N CYS A 952 -17.58 -9.36 7.94
CA CYS A 952 -16.54 -9.86 7.04
C CYS A 952 -16.25 -11.35 7.25
N HIS A 953 -16.26 -11.82 8.50
CA HIS A 953 -15.85 -13.18 8.83
C HIS A 953 -16.82 -14.27 8.34
N LEU A 954 -18.08 -13.94 8.03
CA LEU A 954 -19.01 -14.80 7.29
C LEU A 954 -18.41 -15.33 5.98
N TYR A 955 -17.77 -14.44 5.21
CA TYR A 955 -17.22 -14.77 3.89
C TYR A 955 -15.80 -15.35 3.96
N ILE A 956 -15.08 -15.13 5.06
CA ILE A 956 -13.67 -15.55 5.25
C ILE A 956 -13.59 -16.91 5.96
N ASN A 957 -14.20 -17.04 7.14
CA ASN A 957 -14.04 -18.21 8.02
C ASN A 957 -14.49 -19.50 7.35
N GLY A 958 -15.61 -19.42 6.64
CA GLY A 958 -16.22 -20.54 5.93
C GLY A 958 -15.30 -21.18 4.89
N ILE A 959 -14.38 -20.42 4.28
CA ILE A 959 -13.31 -20.94 3.41
C ILE A 959 -12.07 -21.31 4.24
N GLY A 960 -11.66 -20.43 5.16
CA GLY A 960 -10.48 -20.60 6.00
C GLY A 960 -10.41 -21.90 6.78
N PHE A 961 -11.56 -22.36 7.31
CA PHE A 961 -11.62 -23.60 8.10
C PHE A 961 -11.51 -24.88 7.27
N GLY A 962 -11.76 -24.85 5.95
CA GLY A 962 -11.55 -26.00 5.06
C GLY A 962 -10.09 -26.44 4.95
N PHE A 963 -9.18 -25.52 5.27
CA PHE A 963 -7.74 -25.74 5.33
C PHE A 963 -7.22 -26.26 6.69
N GLU A 964 -8.06 -26.39 7.72
CA GLU A 964 -7.58 -26.70 9.07
C GLU A 964 -7.00 -28.11 9.25
N ALA A 965 -7.17 -29.00 8.27
CA ALA A 965 -6.43 -30.27 8.16
C ALA A 965 -4.94 -30.09 7.82
N PHE A 966 -4.48 -28.85 7.60
CA PHE A 966 -3.09 -28.52 7.31
C PHE A 966 -2.55 -27.50 8.32
N ASP A 967 -1.39 -27.81 8.89
CA ASP A 967 -0.70 -26.94 9.84
C ASP A 967 -0.06 -25.70 9.18
N GLY A 968 0.60 -24.86 9.98
CA GLY A 968 1.26 -23.63 9.52
C GLY A 968 2.41 -23.82 8.53
N ALA A 969 2.98 -25.03 8.45
CA ALA A 969 4.00 -25.44 7.49
C ALA A 969 3.43 -26.35 6.37
N GLY A 970 2.10 -26.39 6.23
CA GLY A 970 1.39 -27.20 5.25
C GLY A 970 1.47 -28.72 5.48
N GLY A 971 1.89 -29.18 6.66
CA GLY A 971 1.83 -30.59 7.06
C GLY A 971 0.40 -31.04 7.34
N PHE A 972 0.03 -32.26 6.93
CA PHE A 972 -1.32 -32.78 7.17
C PHE A 972 -1.50 -33.25 8.63
N ARG A 973 -2.62 -32.88 9.24
CA ARG A 973 -2.99 -33.22 10.62
C ARG A 973 -4.46 -33.65 10.72
N THR A 974 -4.72 -34.64 11.58
CA THR A 974 -6.09 -35.06 11.96
C THR A 974 -6.51 -34.52 13.34
N THR A 975 -5.55 -33.98 14.10
CA THR A 975 -5.77 -33.38 15.40
C THR A 975 -4.96 -32.10 15.55
N ASP A 976 -5.53 -31.12 16.24
CA ASP A 976 -4.87 -29.90 16.67
C ASP A 976 -5.01 -29.74 18.19
N ASN A 977 -3.95 -29.37 18.90
CA ASN A 977 -3.89 -29.37 20.37
C ASN A 977 -4.50 -30.62 21.05
N ASN A 978 -4.31 -31.80 20.44
CA ASN A 978 -4.87 -33.11 20.82
C ASN A 978 -6.40 -33.25 20.69
N ARG A 979 -7.09 -32.28 20.09
CA ARG A 979 -8.53 -32.32 19.73
C ARG A 979 -8.69 -32.69 18.25
N PRO A 980 -9.79 -33.33 17.83
CA PRO A 980 -10.04 -33.58 16.40
C PRO A 980 -10.13 -32.29 15.60
N VAL A 981 -9.55 -32.25 14.39
CA VAL A 981 -9.76 -31.16 13.44
C VAL A 981 -11.19 -31.21 12.86
N ASN A 982 -11.78 -30.04 12.60
CA ASN A 982 -13.06 -29.90 11.89
C ASN A 982 -12.88 -29.05 10.62
N THR A 983 -12.97 -29.70 9.46
CA THR A 983 -12.83 -29.10 8.12
C THR A 983 -14.15 -28.76 7.43
N TYR A 984 -15.30 -28.93 8.11
CA TYR A 984 -16.59 -28.54 7.56
C TYR A 984 -16.70 -27.01 7.44
N GLY A 985 -17.09 -26.51 6.27
CA GLY A 985 -17.26 -25.10 5.98
C GLY A 985 -18.45 -24.82 5.07
N VAL A 986 -18.80 -23.55 4.96
CA VAL A 986 -19.80 -23.05 4.01
C VAL A 986 -19.21 -21.83 3.32
N ILE A 987 -19.14 -21.86 2.00
CA ILE A 987 -18.80 -20.68 1.20
C ILE A 987 -20.09 -19.89 1.00
N TYR A 988 -20.08 -18.59 1.30
CA TYR A 988 -21.15 -17.63 1.00
C TYR A 988 -20.68 -16.67 -0.10
N GLY A 989 -21.55 -16.11 -0.92
CA GLY A 989 -21.18 -15.20 -2.00
C GLY A 989 -20.27 -15.87 -3.03
N LEU A 990 -20.80 -16.82 -3.80
CA LEU A 990 -20.02 -17.65 -4.72
C LEU A 990 -19.54 -16.89 -5.95
N GLU A 991 -20.41 -16.11 -6.60
CA GLU A 991 -19.98 -15.26 -7.73
C GLU A 991 -19.55 -13.88 -7.25
N SER A 992 -20.35 -13.24 -6.40
CA SER A 992 -20.01 -11.98 -5.75
C SER A 992 -20.19 -12.08 -4.24
N LEU A 993 -19.44 -11.29 -3.46
CA LEU A 993 -19.68 -11.16 -2.01
C LEU A 993 -21.11 -10.70 -1.72
N LEU A 994 -21.69 -9.97 -2.67
CA LEU A 994 -23.05 -9.45 -2.72
C LEU A 994 -24.12 -10.55 -2.71
N GLU A 995 -23.77 -11.83 -2.93
CA GLU A 995 -24.76 -12.89 -3.05
C GLU A 995 -25.03 -13.67 -1.76
N GLU A 996 -26.29 -14.07 -1.56
CA GLU A 996 -26.70 -15.08 -0.57
C GLU A 996 -26.39 -16.52 -1.05
N THR A 997 -25.89 -16.68 -2.29
CA THR A 997 -25.48 -17.97 -2.85
C THR A 997 -24.48 -18.65 -1.92
N SER A 998 -24.73 -19.93 -1.60
CA SER A 998 -23.89 -20.64 -0.65
C SER A 998 -23.77 -22.14 -0.91
N ALA A 999 -22.60 -22.68 -0.57
CA ALA A 999 -22.27 -24.09 -0.75
C ALA A 999 -21.51 -24.64 0.45
N ALA A 1000 -22.07 -25.69 1.05
CA ALA A 1000 -21.45 -26.44 2.15
C ALA A 1000 -20.48 -27.51 1.61
N TYR A 1001 -19.36 -27.69 2.31
CA TYR A 1001 -18.33 -28.67 1.96
C TYR A 1001 -17.61 -29.21 3.20
N ASP A 1002 -16.89 -30.33 3.06
CA ASP A 1002 -15.93 -30.80 4.07
C ASP A 1002 -14.54 -31.03 3.46
N GLY A 1003 -13.56 -30.24 3.91
CA GLY A 1003 -12.16 -30.33 3.50
C GLY A 1003 -11.81 -29.70 2.14
N VAL A 1004 -10.53 -29.33 2.00
CA VAL A 1004 -9.98 -28.61 0.83
C VAL A 1004 -10.33 -29.27 -0.51
N ARG A 1005 -10.43 -30.60 -0.60
CA ARG A 1005 -10.74 -31.30 -1.86
C ARG A 1005 -12.17 -31.03 -2.33
N GLN A 1006 -13.16 -31.07 -1.44
CA GLN A 1006 -14.54 -30.71 -1.82
C GLN A 1006 -14.64 -29.19 -2.04
N MET A 1007 -13.94 -28.39 -1.24
CA MET A 1007 -13.89 -26.92 -1.42
C MET A 1007 -13.39 -26.52 -2.81
N GLN A 1008 -12.33 -27.15 -3.31
CA GLN A 1008 -11.83 -26.95 -4.68
C GLN A 1008 -12.88 -27.35 -5.73
N GLN A 1009 -13.56 -28.49 -5.54
CA GLN A 1009 -14.62 -28.96 -6.43
C GLN A 1009 -15.85 -28.05 -6.45
N THR A 1010 -16.13 -27.33 -5.36
CA THR A 1010 -17.15 -26.28 -5.29
C THR A 1010 -16.67 -25.00 -5.99
N LEU A 1011 -15.51 -24.46 -5.60
CA LEU A 1011 -14.96 -23.20 -6.12
C LEU A 1011 -14.79 -23.24 -7.64
N VAL A 1012 -14.31 -24.35 -8.21
CA VAL A 1012 -14.04 -24.46 -9.65
C VAL A 1012 -15.30 -24.40 -10.52
N GLN A 1013 -16.50 -24.50 -9.93
CA GLN A 1013 -17.75 -24.29 -10.66
C GLN A 1013 -18.09 -22.80 -10.82
N THR A 1014 -17.60 -21.91 -9.94
CA THR A 1014 -17.99 -20.48 -9.96
C THR A 1014 -17.35 -19.76 -11.13
N ASP A 1015 -18.07 -18.82 -11.76
CA ASP A 1015 -17.54 -17.99 -12.84
C ASP A 1015 -16.57 -16.92 -12.32
N SER A 1016 -16.74 -16.46 -11.08
CA SER A 1016 -15.79 -15.62 -10.34
C SER A 1016 -14.36 -16.18 -10.30
N LEU A 1017 -14.21 -17.50 -10.15
CA LEU A 1017 -12.91 -18.15 -10.16
C LEU A 1017 -12.27 -18.13 -11.56
N LYS A 1018 -13.10 -18.28 -12.60
CA LYS A 1018 -12.67 -18.36 -14.01
C LYS A 1018 -12.32 -16.97 -14.55
N SER A 1019 -13.15 -15.96 -14.30
CA SER A 1019 -12.90 -14.57 -14.71
C SER A 1019 -11.72 -13.96 -13.95
N CYS A 1020 -11.54 -14.31 -12.66
CA CYS A 1020 -10.36 -13.90 -11.92
C CYS A 1020 -9.06 -14.44 -12.52
N MET A 1021 -9.01 -15.69 -13.00
CA MET A 1021 -7.83 -16.21 -13.71
C MET A 1021 -7.44 -15.33 -14.92
N SER A 1022 -8.43 -14.88 -15.70
CA SER A 1022 -8.23 -13.93 -16.80
C SER A 1022 -7.64 -12.60 -16.30
N ARG A 1023 -8.21 -12.02 -15.25
CA ARG A 1023 -7.78 -10.75 -14.63
C ARG A 1023 -6.36 -10.84 -14.04
N GLN A 1024 -6.01 -11.95 -13.37
CA GLN A 1024 -4.69 -12.15 -12.79
C GLN A 1024 -3.62 -12.36 -13.86
N PHE A 1025 -3.92 -13.08 -14.95
CA PHE A 1025 -2.99 -13.19 -16.07
C PHE A 1025 -2.82 -11.85 -16.82
N TYR A 1026 -3.89 -11.06 -16.96
CA TYR A 1026 -3.81 -9.70 -17.50
C TYR A 1026 -2.90 -8.80 -16.65
N ARG A 1027 -3.13 -8.70 -15.33
CA ARG A 1027 -2.27 -7.94 -14.40
C ARG A 1027 -0.79 -8.31 -14.55
N PHE A 1028 -0.46 -9.60 -14.58
CA PHE A 1028 0.90 -10.10 -14.79
C PHE A 1028 1.48 -9.70 -16.15
N ALA A 1029 0.71 -9.90 -17.23
CA ALA A 1029 1.14 -9.63 -18.60
C ALA A 1029 1.29 -8.12 -18.91
N ARG A 1030 0.59 -7.25 -18.16
CA ARG A 1030 0.50 -5.80 -18.41
C ARG A 1030 1.29 -4.92 -17.45
N GLY A 1031 1.53 -5.36 -16.21
CA GLY A 1031 2.30 -4.57 -15.24
C GLY A 1031 1.58 -3.31 -14.72
N TYR A 1032 0.24 -3.26 -14.75
CA TYR A 1032 -0.54 -2.21 -14.08
C TYR A 1032 -1.78 -2.79 -13.39
N ILE A 1033 -2.47 -1.96 -12.58
CA ILE A 1033 -3.78 -2.31 -11.98
C ILE A 1033 -4.84 -1.83 -12.97
N GLU A 1034 -5.70 -2.74 -13.42
CA GLU A 1034 -6.86 -2.42 -14.27
C GLU A 1034 -7.77 -1.35 -13.65
N THR A 1035 -8.44 -0.56 -14.48
CA THR A 1035 -9.52 0.35 -14.04
C THR A 1035 -10.83 0.00 -14.76
N GLY A 1036 -11.93 0.72 -14.47
CA GLY A 1036 -13.18 0.58 -15.23
C GLY A 1036 -13.04 0.75 -16.76
N SER A 1037 -11.95 1.37 -17.25
CA SER A 1037 -11.67 1.42 -18.70
C SER A 1037 -11.25 0.07 -19.30
N ASP A 1038 -10.74 -0.85 -18.48
CA ASP A 1038 -10.26 -2.16 -18.89
C ASP A 1038 -11.37 -3.25 -18.83
N SER A 1039 -12.63 -2.90 -18.47
CA SER A 1039 -13.76 -3.84 -18.34
C SER A 1039 -13.93 -4.70 -19.59
N ASN A 1040 -14.29 -4.07 -20.71
CA ASN A 1040 -14.55 -4.72 -21.99
C ASN A 1040 -13.32 -5.52 -22.49
N THR A 1041 -12.11 -5.13 -22.07
CA THR A 1041 -10.87 -5.86 -22.38
C THR A 1041 -10.77 -7.16 -21.59
N LEU A 1042 -11.11 -7.12 -20.30
CA LEU A 1042 -11.16 -8.30 -19.42
C LEU A 1042 -12.33 -9.22 -19.77
N ASP A 1043 -13.47 -8.66 -20.18
CA ASP A 1043 -14.65 -9.42 -20.59
C ASP A 1043 -14.48 -10.03 -21.98
N ASN A 1044 -13.89 -9.33 -22.96
CA ASN A 1044 -13.40 -9.92 -24.21
C ASN A 1044 -12.43 -11.09 -23.94
N LEU A 1045 -11.45 -10.90 -23.04
CA LEU A 1045 -10.49 -11.95 -22.67
C LEU A 1045 -11.16 -13.15 -21.98
N ASN A 1046 -12.12 -12.90 -21.10
CA ASN A 1046 -12.89 -13.93 -20.40
C ASN A 1046 -13.82 -14.69 -21.36
N GLN A 1047 -14.42 -14.00 -22.34
CA GLN A 1047 -15.24 -14.63 -23.38
C GLN A 1047 -14.38 -15.49 -24.33
N LEU A 1048 -13.18 -15.04 -24.70
CA LEU A 1048 -12.21 -15.86 -25.44
C LEU A 1048 -11.80 -17.11 -24.65
N PHE A 1049 -11.53 -16.96 -23.35
CA PHE A 1049 -11.24 -18.07 -22.44
C PHE A 1049 -12.42 -19.05 -22.33
N ALA A 1050 -13.64 -18.55 -22.10
CA ALA A 1050 -14.86 -19.36 -22.06
C ALA A 1050 -15.17 -20.07 -23.39
N ASN A 1051 -14.92 -19.42 -24.53
CA ASN A 1051 -15.10 -20.00 -25.87
C ASN A 1051 -14.13 -21.15 -26.16
N SER A 1052 -12.91 -21.13 -25.60
CA SER A 1052 -12.02 -22.29 -25.58
C SER A 1052 -12.50 -23.42 -24.64
N GLY A 1053 -13.48 -23.11 -23.78
CA GLY A 1053 -13.96 -23.94 -22.67
C GLY A 1053 -13.05 -23.89 -21.44
N TYR A 1054 -12.34 -22.78 -21.24
CA TYR A 1054 -11.33 -22.57 -20.20
C TYR A 1054 -10.02 -23.37 -20.40
N ASP A 1055 -9.46 -23.31 -21.61
CA ASP A 1055 -8.08 -23.73 -21.89
C ASP A 1055 -7.07 -22.62 -21.55
N LEU A 1056 -6.04 -22.98 -20.78
CA LEU A 1056 -5.07 -22.06 -20.23
C LEU A 1056 -4.09 -21.50 -21.28
N GLN A 1057 -3.78 -22.26 -22.34
CA GLN A 1057 -2.96 -21.73 -23.44
C GLN A 1057 -3.78 -20.80 -24.33
N GLU A 1058 -5.07 -21.09 -24.56
CA GLU A 1058 -5.96 -20.21 -25.32
C GLU A 1058 -6.27 -18.90 -24.56
N LEU A 1059 -6.36 -18.91 -23.22
CA LEU A 1059 -6.36 -17.65 -22.43
C LEU A 1059 -5.13 -16.81 -22.71
N MET A 1060 -3.95 -17.43 -22.69
CA MET A 1060 -2.68 -16.73 -22.86
C MET A 1060 -2.55 -16.16 -24.26
N VAL A 1061 -2.94 -16.92 -25.29
CA VAL A 1061 -3.01 -16.46 -26.69
C VAL A 1061 -4.09 -15.38 -26.88
N GLY A 1062 -5.20 -15.46 -26.15
CA GLY A 1062 -6.32 -14.50 -26.23
C GLY A 1062 -5.89 -13.05 -26.03
N LEU A 1063 -4.86 -12.79 -25.22
CA LEU A 1063 -4.27 -11.45 -25.08
C LEU A 1063 -3.86 -10.80 -26.40
N THR A 1064 -3.46 -11.56 -27.42
CA THR A 1064 -3.04 -10.98 -28.72
C THR A 1064 -4.19 -10.59 -29.64
N GLN A 1065 -5.44 -10.91 -29.27
CA GLN A 1065 -6.64 -10.51 -30.01
C GLN A 1065 -7.21 -9.16 -29.54
N LEU A 1066 -6.77 -8.69 -28.36
CA LEU A 1066 -7.25 -7.46 -27.72
C LEU A 1066 -6.64 -6.21 -28.36
N GLN A 1067 -7.43 -5.16 -28.53
CA GLN A 1067 -6.94 -3.85 -29.01
C GLN A 1067 -5.88 -3.28 -28.05
N THR A 1068 -6.05 -3.50 -26.75
CA THR A 1068 -5.07 -3.08 -25.74
C THR A 1068 -3.68 -3.70 -25.94
N PHE A 1069 -3.53 -4.77 -26.74
CA PHE A 1069 -2.22 -5.36 -27.03
C PHE A 1069 -1.34 -4.40 -27.86
N THR A 1070 -1.85 -3.90 -28.99
CA THR A 1070 -1.08 -3.02 -29.90
C THR A 1070 -1.32 -1.53 -29.69
N LEU A 1071 -2.47 -1.13 -29.12
CA LEU A 1071 -2.82 0.29 -28.92
C LEU A 1071 -2.61 0.76 -27.47
N ARG A 1072 -2.36 2.06 -27.29
CA ARG A 1072 -2.25 2.76 -26.00
C ARG A 1072 -2.95 4.13 -26.01
N ARG A 1073 -3.21 4.68 -24.82
CA ARG A 1073 -3.67 6.06 -24.56
C ARG A 1073 -2.60 6.86 -23.79
#